data_AF-A0A093YKG0-F1
#
_entry.id   AF-A0A093YKG0-F1
#
_cell.length_a   1.000
_cell.length_b   1.000
_cell.length_c   1.000
_cell.angle_alpha   90.00
_cell.angle_beta   90.00
_cell.angle_gamma   90.00
#
_symmetry.space_group_name_H-M   'P 1'
#
loop_
_entity.id
_entity.type
_entity.pdbx_description
1 polymer ?
#
loop_
_entity_poly.entity_id
_entity_poly.type
_entity_poly.pdbx_seq_one_letter_code
_entity_poly.pdbx_strand_id
1 'polypeptide(L)'
;MSEETLFQVSLSGTHPGRAYKSGDLGESYSRELQQFRENLLKSCTKWPSGLGNALCRAVTSIVERWWSDGTAGFPQRMPLLPYQEEVLRWIEGDGKNIVPPFATRRGSWRPDFLFNTPETASKSASTNPHIENPQICEINARFMFNAFFGAAFTHEAFQKTGFETFGLKSPVDPSKVFAAFKGMFDINKPIHLLKSSEFGLDIHLFEYYLRERCGLKVQFIKPEQLRLVPSKSWGSTDTLWCAIPTEKNSSEDKEDSKEWRLISPEGEILEQVHQVALELHQSEMGSLSMDMLKALAPLCVNDLRTIYLVHDKRMLGVVLQELESLVEKHILTEGEAGMLRKGIAQTILAGSPELEELIQCTRNGVGVKDSFVLKLIGSGKGDGIIFGEDISTEVWMEYLVRLSEPQVAGLNYVIQRVARQPKFDITVPSKSGKPITEHYYLVGTFMMVDGEQLGIGGWRAGPGRICAVSHGGSWICNLVRDSNVAPVSTIGYELPRIAAYNLDDTQDVSHVNSIDDALQKHGIMAITLTFPDPDSTYLLKLVQSLQRHHAHGEPLTHSSTRGWFWDVKPTPKSITAQHHARSETMNDFPWHTDCSYASEPPRFFGLHVLQADRCGGGTLSVVQLDKVLKFIGKEAVETLSREEFRIEVPPEFENGTKSVIGPVLKPARGGLECTEEMKCRYRADIIHPLTEKAASALVALNSALAQARTDSSDMCLNLSPEMLPNGSVLLMDNGRWLHARNEVKDPERHLRRIRWDAREF
;
A
#
# COMPACT_ATOMS: atom_id res chain seq x y z
N MET A 1 -9.33 -15.00 -0.82
CA MET A 1 -8.68 -14.88 0.50
C MET A 1 -7.98 -13.53 0.53
N SER A 2 -8.23 -12.76 1.60
CA SER A 2 -8.06 -11.30 1.66
C SER A 2 -6.63 -10.87 1.97
N GLU A 3 -6.07 -10.01 1.12
CA GLU A 3 -4.67 -9.52 1.13
C GLU A 3 -4.65 -7.98 1.15
N GLU A 4 -3.96 -7.38 2.11
CA GLU A 4 -3.70 -5.93 2.18
C GLU A 4 -2.16 -5.72 2.23
N THR A 5 -1.57 -4.99 1.24
CA THR A 5 -0.10 -4.89 1.02
C THR A 5 0.42 -3.53 0.54
N LEU A 6 1.35 -2.95 1.33
CA LEU A 6 2.01 -1.63 1.43
C LEU A 6 2.77 -1.05 0.17
N PHE A 7 3.00 0.29 0.03
CA PHE A 7 3.71 1.07 -1.07
C PHE A 7 4.32 2.48 -0.71
N GLN A 8 5.58 2.69 -1.11
CA GLN A 8 6.59 3.70 -0.72
C GLN A 8 6.60 5.10 -1.38
N VAL A 9 7.01 6.13 -0.62
CA VAL A 9 7.73 7.37 -1.07
C VAL A 9 8.91 7.61 -0.13
N SER A 10 10.13 7.67 -0.67
CA SER A 10 11.35 7.99 0.09
C SER A 10 11.57 9.51 0.14
N LEU A 11 11.63 10.08 1.35
CA LEU A 11 12.19 11.41 1.58
C LEU A 11 13.60 11.25 2.19
N SER A 12 14.63 11.06 1.37
CA SER A 12 16.01 11.08 1.86
C SER A 12 16.85 12.11 1.12
N GLY A 13 17.29 13.14 1.86
CA GLY A 13 18.40 14.01 1.48
C GLY A 13 18.02 15.46 1.23
N THR A 14 18.02 16.28 2.30
CA THR A 14 18.13 17.75 2.29
C THR A 14 17.22 18.52 1.32
N HIS A 15 16.07 19.04 1.78
CA HIS A 15 15.65 20.40 1.40
C HIS A 15 14.57 20.97 2.34
N PRO A 16 14.67 22.26 2.72
CA PRO A 16 13.57 22.97 3.35
C PRO A 16 12.45 23.16 2.33
N GLY A 17 11.27 22.57 2.56
CA GLY A 17 9.97 23.03 2.05
C GLY A 17 9.85 23.48 0.58
N ARG A 18 10.55 22.87 -0.38
CA ARG A 18 10.46 23.27 -1.82
C ARG A 18 9.89 22.22 -2.78
N ALA A 19 9.50 21.04 -2.31
CA ALA A 19 8.95 19.97 -3.17
C ALA A 19 7.52 20.23 -3.68
N TYR A 20 7.00 21.46 -3.61
CA TYR A 20 5.67 21.84 -4.12
C TYR A 20 5.70 22.68 -5.41
N LYS A 21 6.81 22.70 -6.18
CA LYS A 21 6.93 23.57 -7.37
C LYS A 21 7.40 22.97 -8.68
N SER A 22 7.55 21.66 -8.82
CA SER A 22 7.87 21.07 -10.13
C SER A 22 7.11 19.77 -10.32
N GLY A 23 5.99 19.85 -11.04
CA GLY A 23 5.30 18.68 -11.57
C GLY A 23 6.24 17.96 -12.51
N ASP A 24 6.65 16.75 -12.12
CA ASP A 24 7.44 15.86 -12.95
C ASP A 24 6.77 14.48 -13.00
N LEU A 25 6.80 13.88 -14.18
CA LEU A 25 5.84 12.91 -14.70
C LEU A 25 6.13 11.47 -14.22
N GLY A 26 5.06 10.75 -13.87
CA GLY A 26 5.03 9.49 -13.11
C GLY A 26 5.47 8.20 -13.82
N GLU A 27 6.34 8.24 -14.82
CA GLU A 27 6.71 7.02 -15.57
C GLU A 27 7.83 6.18 -14.92
N SER A 28 8.76 6.78 -14.15
CA SER A 28 9.80 6.00 -13.44
C SER A 28 9.24 5.25 -12.21
N TYR A 29 8.23 5.83 -11.56
CA TYR A 29 7.55 5.30 -10.37
C TYR A 29 6.93 3.91 -10.59
N SER A 30 6.48 3.62 -11.81
CA SER A 30 5.70 2.41 -12.13
C SER A 30 6.51 1.10 -12.05
N ARG A 31 7.77 1.11 -12.51
CA ARG A 31 8.67 -0.07 -12.47
C ARG A 31 9.17 -0.38 -11.05
N GLU A 32 9.33 0.65 -10.24
CA GLU A 32 9.75 0.54 -8.83
C GLU A 32 8.64 -0.05 -7.95
N LEU A 33 7.39 0.37 -8.17
CA LEU A 33 6.20 -0.19 -7.53
C LEU A 33 6.04 -1.70 -7.84
N GLN A 34 6.44 -2.14 -9.03
CA GLN A 34 6.26 -3.51 -9.51
C GLN A 34 7.27 -4.50 -8.91
N GLN A 35 8.53 -4.11 -8.75
CA GLN A 35 9.55 -4.93 -8.06
C GLN A 35 9.26 -5.05 -6.55
N PHE A 36 8.73 -3.99 -5.95
CA PHE A 36 8.32 -3.95 -4.53
C PHE A 36 7.12 -4.88 -4.24
N ARG A 37 6.16 -4.91 -5.17
CA ARG A 37 4.95 -5.73 -5.13
C ARG A 37 5.23 -7.24 -5.00
N GLU A 38 6.20 -7.78 -5.73
CA GLU A 38 6.47 -9.23 -5.76
C GLU A 38 7.18 -9.75 -4.50
N ASN A 39 7.96 -8.89 -3.84
CA ASN A 39 8.74 -9.24 -2.66
C ASN A 39 7.92 -9.15 -1.35
N LEU A 40 6.93 -8.25 -1.28
CA LEU A 40 6.08 -8.07 -0.10
C LEU A 40 4.94 -9.11 -0.01
N LEU A 41 4.40 -9.56 -1.15
CA LEU A 41 3.40 -10.64 -1.24
C LEU A 41 3.88 -11.98 -0.69
N LYS A 42 5.20 -12.21 -0.74
CA LYS A 42 5.82 -13.44 -0.27
C LYS A 42 6.10 -13.46 1.23
N SER A 43 6.07 -12.29 1.89
CA SER A 43 6.68 -12.10 3.20
C SER A 43 5.72 -11.64 4.30
N CYS A 44 4.70 -10.80 4.08
CA CYS A 44 3.99 -10.21 5.23
C CYS A 44 2.75 -11.00 5.74
N THR A 45 2.68 -11.27 7.05
CA THR A 45 1.48 -11.79 7.74
C THR A 45 0.39 -10.72 7.89
N LYS A 46 -0.87 -11.14 8.02
CA LYS A 46 -1.99 -10.22 8.29
C LYS A 46 -1.74 -9.43 9.57
N TRP A 47 -1.83 -8.10 9.52
CA TRP A 47 -1.93 -7.28 10.72
C TRP A 47 -3.16 -7.76 11.52
N PRO A 48 -3.02 -8.12 12.80
CA PRO A 48 -4.15 -8.62 13.57
C PRO A 48 -5.18 -7.50 13.75
N SER A 49 -6.34 -7.66 13.11
CA SER A 49 -7.47 -6.73 13.28
C SER A 49 -7.82 -6.63 14.76
N GLY A 50 -7.81 -5.42 15.33
CA GLY A 50 -8.14 -5.17 16.72
C GLY A 50 -6.97 -5.14 17.70
N LEU A 51 -5.71 -5.39 17.27
CA LEU A 51 -4.54 -5.31 18.15
C LEU A 51 -4.39 -3.93 18.81
N GLY A 52 -4.56 -2.85 18.03
CA GLY A 52 -4.52 -1.48 18.55
C GLY A 52 -5.63 -1.21 19.58
N ASN A 53 -6.84 -1.68 19.31
CA ASN A 53 -7.98 -1.51 20.22
C ASN A 53 -7.77 -2.29 21.54
N ALA A 54 -7.26 -3.52 21.47
CA ALA A 54 -6.93 -4.31 22.64
C ALA A 54 -5.83 -3.64 23.47
N LEU A 55 -4.77 -3.14 22.82
CA LEU A 55 -3.70 -2.40 23.49
C LEU A 55 -4.25 -1.14 24.16
N CYS A 56 -5.10 -0.38 23.47
CA CYS A 56 -5.75 0.82 23.99
C CYS A 56 -6.54 0.54 25.27
N ARG A 57 -7.40 -0.48 25.29
CA ARG A 57 -8.16 -0.83 26.50
C ARG A 57 -7.27 -1.30 27.64
N ALA A 58 -6.26 -2.13 27.35
CA ALA A 58 -5.30 -2.61 28.34
C ALA A 58 -4.57 -1.44 29.01
N VAL A 59 -3.95 -0.57 28.20
CA VAL A 59 -3.22 0.61 28.67
C VAL A 59 -4.15 1.59 29.40
N THR A 60 -5.37 1.82 28.89
CA THR A 60 -6.35 2.69 29.55
C THR A 60 -6.68 2.18 30.95
N SER A 61 -6.99 0.89 31.10
CA SER A 61 -7.30 0.29 32.40
C SER A 61 -6.10 0.35 33.36
N ILE A 62 -4.89 0.11 32.87
CA ILE A 62 -3.66 0.19 33.68
C ILE A 62 -3.43 1.62 34.17
N VAL A 63 -3.54 2.62 33.29
CA VAL A 63 -3.32 4.03 33.65
C VAL A 63 -4.38 4.54 34.62
N GLU A 64 -5.66 4.19 34.45
CA GLU A 64 -6.72 4.63 35.36
C GLU A 64 -6.65 3.97 36.74
N ARG A 65 -5.98 2.82 36.84
CA ARG A 65 -5.75 2.11 38.11
C ARG A 65 -4.34 2.31 38.66
N TRP A 66 -3.54 3.18 38.05
CA TRP A 66 -2.10 3.27 38.30
C TRP A 66 -1.75 3.40 39.78
N TRP A 67 -2.50 4.22 40.51
CA TRP A 67 -2.29 4.48 41.94
C TRP A 67 -3.26 3.73 42.87
N SER A 68 -4.41 3.29 42.34
CA SER A 68 -5.51 2.73 43.15
C SER A 68 -5.46 1.22 43.28
N ASP A 69 -4.80 0.51 42.35
CA ASP A 69 -4.64 -0.94 42.42
C ASP A 69 -3.33 -1.33 43.16
N GLY A 70 -3.43 -1.40 44.48
CA GLY A 70 -2.32 -1.81 45.34
C GLY A 70 -1.87 -3.27 45.14
N THR A 71 -2.70 -4.11 44.52
CA THR A 71 -2.34 -5.51 44.23
C THR A 71 -1.44 -5.59 42.99
N ALA A 72 -1.76 -4.81 41.96
CA ALA A 72 -0.99 -4.77 40.73
C ALA A 72 0.38 -4.08 40.87
N GLY A 73 0.52 -3.16 41.83
CA GLY A 73 1.81 -2.56 42.21
C GLY A 73 2.53 -1.81 41.08
N PHE A 74 1.78 -1.10 40.22
CA PHE A 74 2.33 -0.47 39.02
C PHE A 74 3.50 0.49 39.29
N PRO A 75 3.46 1.38 40.31
CA PRO A 75 4.57 2.30 40.59
C PRO A 75 5.87 1.58 40.96
N GLN A 76 5.79 0.40 41.58
CA GLN A 76 6.95 -0.41 41.94
C GLN A 76 7.55 -1.12 40.72
N ARG A 77 6.70 -1.54 39.77
CA ARG A 77 7.12 -2.19 38.52
C ARG A 77 7.69 -1.20 37.50
N MET A 78 7.26 0.06 37.59
CA MET A 78 7.66 1.13 36.68
C MET A 78 7.89 2.45 37.46
N PRO A 79 8.95 2.53 38.28
CA PRO A 79 9.26 3.74 39.03
C PRO A 79 9.54 4.92 38.09
N LEU A 80 9.01 6.09 38.46
CA LEU A 80 9.11 7.33 37.67
C LEU A 80 10.17 8.26 38.27
N LEU A 81 10.56 9.30 37.51
CA LEU A 81 11.37 10.37 38.07
C LEU A 81 10.54 11.16 39.11
N PRO A 82 11.15 11.73 40.17
CA PRO A 82 10.43 12.39 41.24
C PRO A 82 9.41 13.44 40.77
N TYR A 83 9.79 14.32 39.83
CA TYR A 83 8.89 15.35 39.31
C TYR A 83 7.72 14.76 38.48
N GLN A 84 7.94 13.62 37.82
CA GLN A 84 6.89 12.94 37.05
C GLN A 84 5.90 12.28 38.00
N GLU A 85 6.40 11.57 39.02
CA GLU A 85 5.54 10.98 40.05
C GLU A 85 4.74 12.04 40.79
N GLU A 86 5.37 13.16 41.18
CA GLU A 86 4.70 14.23 41.91
C GLU A 86 3.53 14.82 41.11
N VAL A 87 3.73 15.18 39.83
CA VAL A 87 2.64 15.72 39.01
C VAL A 87 1.57 14.66 38.74
N LEU A 88 1.92 13.40 38.49
CA LEU A 88 0.94 12.34 38.23
C LEU A 88 0.13 11.96 39.49
N ARG A 89 0.73 12.03 40.68
CA ARG A 89 0.01 11.87 41.95
C ARG A 89 -0.92 13.04 42.21
N TRP A 90 -0.50 14.26 41.87
CA TRP A 90 -1.38 15.42 41.93
C TRP A 90 -2.58 15.26 40.99
N ILE A 91 -2.40 14.74 39.76
CA ILE A 91 -3.50 14.44 38.83
C ILE A 91 -4.53 13.49 39.45
N GLU A 92 -4.10 12.45 40.19
CA GLU A 92 -5.02 11.52 40.86
C GLU A 92 -5.65 12.09 42.14
N GLY A 93 -4.96 13.01 42.80
CA GLY A 93 -5.43 13.72 43.99
C GLY A 93 -6.15 15.03 43.63
N ASP A 94 -5.55 16.15 44.02
CA ASP A 94 -6.15 17.49 43.91
C ASP A 94 -6.54 17.88 42.46
N GLY A 95 -5.81 17.37 41.47
CA GLY A 95 -6.03 17.62 40.04
C GLY A 95 -7.18 16.82 39.42
N LYS A 96 -7.75 15.83 40.11
CA LYS A 96 -8.70 14.84 39.55
C LYS A 96 -9.96 15.45 38.96
N ASN A 97 -10.41 16.59 39.51
CA ASN A 97 -11.64 17.26 39.07
C ASN A 97 -11.40 18.26 37.92
N ILE A 98 -10.14 18.59 37.61
CA ILE A 98 -9.79 19.58 36.58
C ILE A 98 -9.06 18.96 35.39
N VAL A 99 -8.32 17.87 35.61
CA VAL A 99 -7.70 17.07 34.56
C VAL A 99 -8.72 16.02 34.10
N PRO A 100 -9.07 15.95 32.81
CA PRO A 100 -10.05 14.98 32.35
C PRO A 100 -9.68 13.53 32.67
N PRO A 101 -10.66 12.63 32.84
CA PRO A 101 -10.40 11.20 32.95
C PRO A 101 -9.55 10.69 31.76
N PHE A 102 -8.60 9.81 32.02
CA PHE A 102 -7.68 9.32 30.99
C PHE A 102 -8.42 8.68 29.81
N ALA A 103 -9.48 7.90 30.06
CA ALA A 103 -10.30 7.31 29.01
C ALA A 103 -11.00 8.32 28.08
N THR A 104 -11.05 9.60 28.45
CA THR A 104 -11.63 10.67 27.61
C THR A 104 -10.58 11.51 26.88
N ARG A 105 -9.31 11.41 27.26
CA ARG A 105 -8.18 12.13 26.66
C ARG A 105 -6.93 11.25 26.73
N ARG A 106 -6.78 10.34 25.77
CA ARG A 106 -5.64 9.42 25.70
C ARG A 106 -4.48 10.03 24.92
N GLY A 107 -4.71 11.10 24.16
CA GLY A 107 -3.68 11.71 23.32
C GLY A 107 -3.38 10.87 22.08
N SER A 108 -2.17 11.01 21.54
CA SER A 108 -1.76 10.32 20.32
C SER A 108 -0.60 9.37 20.56
N TRP A 109 -0.74 8.13 20.07
CA TRP A 109 0.26 7.08 20.23
C TRP A 109 0.71 6.59 18.86
N ARG A 110 2.02 6.40 18.69
CA ARG A 110 2.60 5.70 17.54
C ARG A 110 3.34 4.45 18.03
N PRO A 111 2.65 3.30 18.13
CA PRO A 111 3.34 2.04 18.38
C PRO A 111 4.11 1.60 17.14
N ASP A 112 5.36 1.19 17.37
CA ASP A 112 6.27 0.69 16.34
C ASP A 112 6.39 -0.83 16.48
N PHE A 113 6.45 -1.54 15.36
CA PHE A 113 6.45 -3.01 15.32
C PHE A 113 7.47 -3.59 14.35
N LEU A 114 7.87 -4.82 14.63
CA LEU A 114 8.87 -5.60 13.91
C LEU A 114 8.30 -6.97 13.50
N PHE A 115 8.98 -7.63 12.57
CA PHE A 115 8.66 -8.99 12.13
C PHE A 115 9.70 -10.00 12.62
N ASN A 116 9.29 -11.24 12.81
CA ASN A 116 10.19 -12.37 13.10
C ASN A 116 10.14 -13.42 12.01
N THR A 117 11.24 -14.15 11.85
CA THR A 117 11.26 -15.43 11.15
C THR A 117 10.99 -16.58 12.14
N PRO A 118 10.16 -17.59 11.79
CA PRO A 118 9.90 -18.78 12.59
C PRO A 118 11.18 -19.55 12.87
N GLU A 119 11.34 -19.97 14.12
CA GLU A 119 12.53 -20.68 14.61
C GLU A 119 12.78 -22.03 13.92
N THR A 120 11.75 -22.63 13.29
CA THR A 120 11.80 -23.97 12.69
C THR A 120 12.15 -24.00 11.20
N ALA A 121 12.61 -22.90 10.59
CA ALA A 121 13.08 -22.91 9.20
C ALA A 121 14.42 -23.66 9.10
N SER A 122 14.36 -25.00 9.13
CA SER A 122 15.45 -25.87 8.69
C SER A 122 15.91 -25.43 7.29
N LYS A 123 17.23 -25.45 7.06
CA LYS A 123 17.93 -25.09 5.81
C LYS A 123 17.55 -25.97 4.61
N SER A 124 16.27 -26.11 4.28
CA SER A 124 15.80 -26.60 2.99
C SER A 124 15.41 -25.41 2.13
N ALA A 125 15.87 -25.40 0.89
CA ALA A 125 15.78 -24.33 -0.09
C ALA A 125 14.34 -24.01 -0.58
N SER A 126 13.39 -23.74 0.33
CA SER A 126 12.17 -23.01 -0.02
C SER A 126 12.48 -21.51 0.03
N THR A 127 12.31 -20.84 -1.10
CA THR A 127 12.67 -19.43 -1.34
C THR A 127 11.83 -18.40 -0.57
N ASN A 128 10.97 -18.81 0.37
CA ASN A 128 10.19 -17.91 1.21
C ASN A 128 10.14 -18.41 2.67
N PRO A 129 10.89 -17.81 3.61
CA PRO A 129 10.62 -18.02 5.03
C PRO A 129 9.23 -17.44 5.33
N HIS A 130 8.31 -18.27 5.84
CA HIS A 130 7.09 -17.76 6.47
C HIS A 130 7.49 -16.71 7.49
N ILE A 131 6.84 -15.55 7.57
CA ILE A 131 7.11 -14.55 8.61
C ILE A 131 6.10 -14.75 9.74
N GLU A 132 6.49 -14.53 10.99
CA GLU A 132 5.56 -14.52 12.12
C GLU A 132 4.69 -13.26 12.15
N ASN A 133 3.68 -13.22 13.02
CA ASN A 133 2.86 -12.02 13.20
C ASN A 133 3.69 -10.83 13.69
N PRO A 134 3.34 -9.59 13.30
CA PRO A 134 4.05 -8.40 13.74
C PRO A 134 4.00 -8.25 15.27
N GLN A 135 5.11 -7.80 15.85
CA GLN A 135 5.25 -7.58 17.29
C GLN A 135 5.57 -6.12 17.60
N ILE A 136 4.74 -5.48 18.43
CA ILE A 136 4.95 -4.14 18.95
C ILE A 136 6.20 -4.17 19.84
N CYS A 137 7.18 -3.33 19.51
CA CYS A 137 8.47 -3.29 20.21
C CYS A 137 8.67 -2.00 21.02
N GLU A 138 7.89 -0.95 20.75
CA GLU A 138 7.81 0.29 21.54
C GLU A 138 6.52 1.07 21.26
N ILE A 139 6.14 1.97 22.17
CA ILE A 139 5.07 2.96 21.98
C ILE A 139 5.68 4.37 22.02
N ASN A 140 5.60 5.11 20.92
CA ASN A 140 6.04 6.49 20.88
C ASN A 140 4.86 7.43 21.14
N ALA A 141 4.83 8.06 22.31
CA ALA A 141 3.74 8.98 22.69
C ALA A 141 4.23 10.28 23.36
N ARG A 142 5.55 10.48 23.47
CA ARG A 142 6.13 11.72 24.05
C ARG A 142 5.88 12.98 23.22
N PHE A 143 5.91 12.82 21.89
CA PHE A 143 5.66 13.91 20.95
C PHE A 143 4.36 13.59 20.24
N MET A 144 3.43 14.54 20.26
CA MET A 144 2.06 14.32 19.84
C MET A 144 1.95 14.02 18.33
N PHE A 145 2.67 14.74 17.48
CA PHE A 145 2.44 14.68 16.04
C PHE A 145 3.28 13.62 15.30
N ASN A 146 4.50 13.37 15.76
CA ASN A 146 5.37 12.21 15.48
C ASN A 146 5.09 11.32 14.23
N ALA A 147 5.20 11.91 13.02
CA ALA A 147 4.99 11.30 11.69
C ALA A 147 3.53 11.13 11.20
N PHE A 148 2.52 11.56 11.98
CA PHE A 148 1.12 11.52 11.56
C PHE A 148 0.82 12.46 10.39
N PHE A 149 1.29 13.70 10.45
CA PHE A 149 1.06 14.69 9.39
C PHE A 149 1.95 14.43 8.19
N GLY A 150 3.20 14.03 8.42
CA GLY A 150 4.08 13.56 7.34
C GLY A 150 3.40 12.43 6.55
N ALA A 151 2.90 11.40 7.23
CA ALA A 151 2.18 10.31 6.60
C ALA A 151 0.89 10.78 5.91
N ALA A 152 0.04 11.57 6.59
CA ALA A 152 -1.22 12.03 6.03
C ALA A 152 -1.05 12.85 4.74
N PHE A 153 -0.12 13.81 4.73
CA PHE A 153 0.17 14.59 3.53
C PHE A 153 0.73 13.74 2.39
N THR A 154 1.59 12.75 2.69
CA THR A 154 2.09 11.82 1.66
C THR A 154 0.96 10.94 1.11
N HIS A 155 0.06 10.43 1.96
CA HIS A 155 -1.10 9.66 1.52
C HIS A 155 -2.10 10.49 0.71
N GLU A 156 -2.29 11.76 1.04
CA GLU A 156 -3.08 12.68 0.22
C GLU A 156 -2.41 12.94 -1.15
N ALA A 157 -1.09 13.08 -1.17
CA ALA A 157 -0.35 13.23 -2.42
C ALA A 157 -0.48 11.98 -3.30
N PHE A 158 -0.43 10.79 -2.70
CA PHE A 158 -0.71 9.55 -3.42
C PHE A 158 -2.10 9.55 -4.05
N GLN A 159 -3.16 9.95 -3.34
CA GLN A 159 -4.52 9.91 -3.89
C GLN A 159 -4.67 10.76 -5.17
N LYS A 160 -3.78 11.75 -5.37
CA LYS A 160 -3.74 12.59 -6.57
C LYS A 160 -3.03 11.93 -7.76
N THR A 161 -2.29 10.83 -7.55
CA THR A 161 -1.59 10.11 -8.62
C THR A 161 -2.45 9.05 -9.29
N GLY A 162 -3.65 8.77 -8.75
CA GLY A 162 -4.57 7.75 -9.29
C GLY A 162 -4.07 6.33 -9.08
N PHE A 163 -3.31 6.07 -8.01
CA PHE A 163 -2.75 4.72 -7.76
C PHE A 163 -3.84 3.64 -7.62
N GLU A 164 -5.08 4.04 -7.34
CA GLU A 164 -6.23 3.16 -7.18
C GLU A 164 -6.49 2.34 -8.44
N THR A 165 -6.12 2.86 -9.62
CA THR A 165 -6.19 2.12 -10.89
C THR A 165 -5.29 0.89 -10.92
N PHE A 166 -4.27 0.83 -10.04
CA PHE A 166 -3.38 -0.32 -9.87
C PHE A 166 -3.88 -1.32 -8.81
N GLY A 167 -5.13 -1.21 -8.34
CA GLY A 167 -5.72 -2.08 -7.31
C GLY A 167 -5.14 -1.84 -5.91
N LEU A 168 -4.64 -0.63 -5.68
CA LEU A 168 -4.02 -0.21 -4.43
C LEU A 168 -4.96 0.78 -3.72
N LYS A 169 -4.95 0.81 -2.40
CA LYS A 169 -5.70 1.73 -1.54
C LYS A 169 -4.74 2.32 -0.52
N SER A 170 -5.01 3.50 0.00
CA SER A 170 -4.24 3.99 1.14
C SER A 170 -4.71 3.27 2.43
N PRO A 171 -3.82 2.71 3.26
CA PRO A 171 -4.13 2.16 4.58
C PRO A 171 -4.31 3.25 5.64
N VAL A 172 -4.01 4.49 5.27
CA VAL A 172 -4.29 5.70 6.05
C VAL A 172 -5.24 6.54 5.26
N ASP A 173 -6.36 6.91 5.85
CA ASP A 173 -7.22 7.94 5.30
C ASP A 173 -6.74 9.30 5.83
N PRO A 174 -6.14 10.16 4.97
CA PRO A 174 -5.62 11.47 5.41
C PRO A 174 -6.70 12.32 6.07
N SER A 175 -7.94 12.23 5.57
CA SER A 175 -9.06 13.02 6.09
C SER A 175 -9.39 12.65 7.54
N LYS A 176 -9.29 11.37 7.90
CA LYS A 176 -9.47 10.89 9.28
C LYS A 176 -8.36 11.36 10.20
N VAL A 177 -7.10 11.37 9.74
CA VAL A 177 -5.98 11.89 10.53
C VAL A 177 -6.18 13.38 10.82
N PHE A 178 -6.48 14.17 9.79
CA PHE A 178 -6.75 15.59 9.94
C PHE A 178 -7.96 15.87 10.84
N ALA A 179 -9.05 15.13 10.67
CA ALA A 179 -10.26 15.27 11.48
C ALA A 179 -10.01 14.88 12.94
N ALA A 180 -9.28 13.79 13.20
CA ALA A 180 -8.95 13.34 14.55
C ALA A 180 -8.17 14.41 15.31
N PHE A 181 -7.07 14.91 14.74
CA PHE A 181 -6.30 15.99 15.37
C PHE A 181 -7.09 17.28 15.52
N LYS A 182 -7.84 17.70 14.50
CA LYS A 182 -8.69 18.90 14.61
C LYS A 182 -9.72 18.76 15.74
N GLY A 183 -10.30 17.57 15.91
CA GLY A 183 -11.27 17.26 16.96
C GLY A 183 -10.71 17.28 18.38
N MET A 184 -9.39 17.16 18.56
CA MET A 184 -8.75 17.26 19.87
C MET A 184 -8.66 18.70 20.39
N PHE A 185 -8.85 19.71 19.54
CA PHE A 185 -8.75 21.13 19.90
C PHE A 185 -10.12 21.81 19.85
N ASP A 186 -10.34 22.74 20.77
CA ASP A 186 -11.46 23.68 20.70
C ASP A 186 -11.11 24.77 19.69
N ILE A 187 -11.66 24.66 18.48
CA ILE A 187 -11.36 25.56 17.37
C ILE A 187 -11.81 27.01 17.60
N ASN A 188 -12.61 27.27 18.64
CA ASN A 188 -13.08 28.62 19.00
C ASN A 188 -12.13 29.33 19.98
N LYS A 189 -11.05 28.67 20.40
CA LYS A 189 -10.05 29.23 21.32
C LYS A 189 -8.67 29.25 20.68
N PRO A 190 -7.74 30.09 21.15
CA PRO A 190 -6.36 30.08 20.69
C PRO A 190 -5.74 28.69 20.86
N ILE A 191 -4.95 28.27 19.86
CA ILE A 191 -4.23 27.00 19.87
C ILE A 191 -2.74 27.29 20.05
N HIS A 192 -2.17 26.85 21.17
CA HIS A 192 -0.76 27.04 21.48
C HIS A 192 0.04 25.75 21.27
N LEU A 193 1.20 25.87 20.63
CA LEU A 193 2.16 24.80 20.39
C LEU A 193 3.42 25.09 21.20
N LEU A 194 3.60 24.41 22.33
CA LEU A 194 4.76 24.60 23.21
C LEU A 194 5.93 23.75 22.73
N LYS A 195 6.98 24.43 22.25
CA LYS A 195 8.13 23.82 21.59
C LYS A 195 9.44 24.51 21.99
N SER A 196 10.51 23.74 22.07
CA SER A 196 11.87 24.25 22.32
C SER A 196 12.89 23.61 21.38
N SER A 197 13.72 22.67 21.85
CA SER A 197 14.92 22.23 21.12
C SER A 197 14.69 21.14 20.06
N GLU A 198 13.61 20.36 20.16
CA GLU A 198 13.26 19.38 19.13
C GLU A 198 12.95 20.12 17.82
N PHE A 199 13.45 19.64 16.67
CA PHE A 199 13.14 20.27 15.38
C PHE A 199 11.71 19.98 14.94
N GLY A 200 11.29 18.71 15.04
CA GLY A 200 9.92 18.24 14.79
C GLY A 200 9.29 18.70 13.49
N LEU A 201 9.34 17.88 12.43
CA LEU A 201 8.70 18.24 11.15
C LEU A 201 7.17 18.37 11.28
N ASP A 202 6.54 17.42 11.97
CA ASP A 202 5.09 17.26 11.97
C ASP A 202 4.34 18.36 12.73
N ILE A 203 4.91 18.96 13.77
CA ILE A 203 4.28 20.11 14.46
C ILE A 203 4.12 21.31 13.52
N HIS A 204 5.07 21.50 12.60
CA HIS A 204 5.00 22.55 11.59
C HIS A 204 4.02 22.19 10.46
N LEU A 205 3.93 20.91 10.10
CA LEU A 205 2.91 20.44 9.15
C LEU A 205 1.49 20.55 9.72
N PHE A 206 1.32 20.32 11.04
CA PHE A 206 0.06 20.54 11.75
C PHE A 206 -0.32 22.01 11.78
N GLU A 207 0.63 22.90 12.15
CA GLU A 207 0.40 24.34 12.11
C GLU A 207 -0.01 24.80 10.71
N TYR A 208 0.70 24.35 9.68
CA TYR A 208 0.37 24.64 8.29
C TYR A 208 -1.05 24.17 7.93
N TYR A 209 -1.42 22.95 8.32
CA TYR A 209 -2.77 22.41 8.09
C TYR A 209 -3.85 23.30 8.72
N LEU A 210 -3.71 23.66 9.99
CA LEU A 210 -4.70 24.48 10.70
C LEU A 210 -4.79 25.90 10.12
N ARG A 211 -3.65 26.53 9.82
CA ARG A 211 -3.62 27.90 9.30
C ARG A 211 -4.15 27.98 7.87
N GLU A 212 -3.62 27.16 6.97
CA GLU A 212 -3.91 27.27 5.53
C GLU A 212 -5.21 26.58 5.13
N ARG A 213 -5.57 25.46 5.79
CA ARG A 213 -6.76 24.68 5.39
C ARG A 213 -7.95 24.87 6.29
N CYS A 214 -7.74 25.26 7.55
CA CYS A 214 -8.84 25.51 8.48
C CYS A 214 -9.06 27.00 8.78
N GLY A 215 -8.14 27.89 8.37
CA GLY A 215 -8.20 29.31 8.70
C GLY A 215 -8.05 29.59 10.20
N LEU A 216 -7.44 28.67 10.95
CA LEU A 216 -7.30 28.76 12.40
C LEU A 216 -5.99 29.42 12.78
N LYS A 217 -6.04 30.27 13.81
CA LYS A 217 -4.85 30.89 14.37
C LYS A 217 -4.15 29.92 15.32
N VAL A 218 -2.89 29.64 15.03
CA VAL A 218 -2.03 28.76 15.82
C VAL A 218 -0.77 29.53 16.21
N GLN A 219 -0.30 29.35 17.44
CA GLN A 219 0.86 30.07 17.95
C GLN A 219 1.89 29.13 18.56
N PHE A 220 3.11 29.19 18.02
CA PHE A 220 4.28 28.62 18.68
C PHE A 220 4.66 29.45 19.91
N ILE A 221 4.86 28.77 21.04
CA ILE A 221 5.34 29.36 22.28
C ILE A 221 6.50 28.54 22.84
N LYS A 222 7.36 29.17 23.63
CA LYS A 222 8.49 28.55 24.32
C LYS A 222 8.28 28.52 25.84
N PRO A 223 8.96 27.61 26.57
CA PRO A 223 8.89 27.56 28.03
C PRO A 223 9.12 28.91 28.72
N GLU A 224 10.07 29.72 28.22
CA GLU A 224 10.44 31.01 28.83
C GLU A 224 9.35 32.08 28.68
N GLN A 225 8.39 31.87 27.77
CA GLN A 225 7.26 32.78 27.56
C GLN A 225 6.11 32.51 28.53
N LEU A 226 6.08 31.37 29.22
CA LEU A 226 4.99 31.01 30.12
C LEU A 226 5.01 31.86 31.39
N ARG A 227 3.81 32.24 31.86
CA ARG A 227 3.57 32.99 33.10
C ARG A 227 2.38 32.36 33.83
N LEU A 228 2.50 32.22 35.15
CA LEU A 228 1.36 31.92 36.00
C LEU A 228 0.80 33.23 36.54
N VAL A 229 -0.49 33.47 36.35
CA VAL A 229 -1.17 34.67 36.85
C VAL A 229 -2.24 34.23 37.86
N PRO A 230 -2.16 34.74 39.11
CA PRO A 230 -3.15 34.41 40.14
C PRO A 230 -4.57 34.79 39.74
N SER A 231 -5.49 33.84 39.82
CA SER A 231 -6.92 34.09 39.58
C SER A 231 -7.54 34.77 40.80
N LYS A 232 -8.21 35.91 40.62
CA LYS A 232 -8.91 36.64 41.71
C LYS A 232 -10.27 36.03 42.09
N SER A 233 -10.70 34.96 41.42
CA SER A 233 -11.97 34.28 41.71
C SER A 233 -11.78 33.23 42.81
N TRP A 234 -12.60 33.32 43.87
CA TRP A 234 -12.53 32.45 45.05
C TRP A 234 -12.52 30.96 44.67
N GLY A 235 -11.38 30.29 44.87
CA GLY A 235 -11.21 28.84 44.68
C GLY A 235 -10.53 28.40 43.38
N SER A 236 -10.08 29.31 42.51
CA SER A 236 -9.42 28.95 41.24
C SER A 236 -7.91 28.74 41.38
N THR A 237 -7.39 27.73 40.69
CA THR A 237 -5.96 27.56 40.39
C THR A 237 -5.41 28.76 39.60
N ASP A 238 -4.10 29.00 39.66
CA ASP A 238 -3.44 29.99 38.81
C ASP A 238 -3.79 29.76 37.34
N THR A 239 -4.01 30.86 36.62
CA THR A 239 -4.28 30.82 35.18
C THR A 239 -2.97 30.84 34.40
N LEU A 240 -2.88 30.05 33.33
CA LEU A 240 -1.69 29.98 32.50
C LEU A 240 -1.76 31.00 31.35
N TRP A 241 -0.69 31.77 31.19
CA TRP A 241 -0.56 32.80 30.17
C TRP A 241 0.78 32.67 29.45
N CYS A 242 0.89 33.24 28.26
CA CYS A 242 2.14 33.35 27.52
C CYS A 242 2.41 34.79 27.06
N ALA A 243 3.66 35.25 27.19
CA ALA A 243 4.09 36.55 26.69
C ALA A 243 4.19 36.55 25.16
N ILE A 244 3.58 37.56 24.52
CA ILE A 244 3.54 37.72 23.06
C ILE A 244 4.32 38.97 22.60
N PRO A 245 4.99 38.94 21.44
CA PRO A 245 5.77 40.09 20.94
C PRO A 245 4.90 41.31 20.61
N THR A 246 5.37 42.49 20.98
CA THR A 246 4.68 43.79 20.84
C THR A 246 4.48 44.26 19.39
N GLU A 247 5.24 43.71 18.42
CA GLU A 247 5.22 44.14 17.01
C GLU A 247 4.02 43.60 16.19
N LYS A 248 3.21 42.69 16.75
CA LYS A 248 2.02 42.12 16.07
C LYS A 248 0.74 42.99 16.21
N ASN A 249 0.87 44.31 16.27
CA ASN A 249 -0.26 45.21 16.08
C ASN A 249 -0.50 45.42 14.57
N SER A 250 -0.92 44.37 13.85
CA SER A 250 -1.58 44.59 12.56
C SER A 250 -2.99 45.10 12.82
N SER A 251 -3.41 46.14 12.10
CA SER A 251 -4.70 46.83 12.17
C SER A 251 -5.93 45.96 11.79
N GLU A 252 -5.83 44.64 11.90
CA GLU A 252 -6.87 43.65 11.62
C GLU A 252 -7.44 42.98 12.89
N ASP A 253 -6.85 43.21 14.08
CA ASP A 253 -7.37 42.68 15.35
C ASP A 253 -8.67 43.42 15.73
N LYS A 254 -9.82 42.86 15.33
CA LYS A 254 -11.17 43.26 15.75
C LYS A 254 -11.34 43.13 17.27
N GLU A 255 -12.36 43.82 17.79
CA GLU A 255 -12.78 43.92 19.20
C GLU A 255 -12.79 42.61 20.01
N ASP A 256 -12.90 41.44 19.36
CA ASP A 256 -12.89 40.11 19.98
C ASP A 256 -11.56 39.75 20.69
N SER A 257 -10.44 40.41 20.37
CA SER A 257 -9.12 40.07 20.93
C SER A 257 -8.86 40.59 22.36
N LYS A 258 -9.78 41.34 22.96
CA LYS A 258 -9.61 41.94 24.30
C LYS A 258 -9.89 40.98 25.44
N GLU A 259 -10.68 39.92 25.24
CA GLU A 259 -11.07 39.00 26.31
C GLU A 259 -9.94 38.06 26.77
N TRP A 260 -8.98 37.74 25.90
CA TRP A 260 -7.91 36.77 26.19
C TRP A 260 -6.53 37.40 26.34
N ARG A 261 -6.46 38.73 26.39
CA ARG A 261 -5.19 39.46 26.53
C ARG A 261 -5.19 40.33 27.79
N LEU A 262 -4.07 40.36 28.49
CA LEU A 262 -3.83 41.30 29.57
C LEU A 262 -2.43 41.90 29.47
N ILE A 263 -2.22 43.05 30.12
CA ILE A 263 -0.91 43.67 30.24
C ILE A 263 -0.44 43.41 31.67
N SER A 264 0.71 42.75 31.79
CA SER A 264 1.35 42.52 33.09
C SER A 264 1.80 43.86 33.72
N PRO A 265 2.00 43.91 35.04
CA PRO A 265 2.59 45.09 35.70
C PRO A 265 3.94 45.53 35.09
N GLU A 266 4.69 44.59 34.52
CA GLU A 266 5.99 44.79 33.86
C GLU A 266 5.85 45.28 32.41
N GLY A 267 4.62 45.40 31.90
CA GLY A 267 4.32 45.88 30.55
C GLY A 267 4.33 44.80 29.46
N GLU A 268 4.55 43.52 29.80
CA GLU A 268 4.40 42.41 28.85
C GLU A 268 2.93 42.25 28.44
N ILE A 269 2.67 42.07 27.15
CA ILE A 269 1.37 41.64 26.65
C ILE A 269 1.29 40.13 26.80
N LEU A 270 0.31 39.66 27.57
CA LEU A 270 0.08 38.25 27.85
C LEU A 270 -1.20 37.79 27.13
N GLU A 271 -1.16 36.60 26.54
CA GLU A 271 -2.33 35.89 25.99
C GLU A 271 -2.61 34.65 26.83
N GLN A 272 -3.88 34.39 27.17
CA GLN A 272 -4.25 33.23 27.99
C GLN A 272 -4.06 31.93 27.20
N VAL A 273 -3.46 30.92 27.85
CA VAL A 273 -3.33 29.58 27.29
C VAL A 273 -4.56 28.77 27.70
N HIS A 274 -5.37 28.37 26.72
CA HIS A 274 -6.58 27.57 26.96
C HIS A 274 -6.40 26.09 26.62
N GLN A 275 -5.46 25.79 25.74
CA GLN A 275 -5.14 24.46 25.25
C GLN A 275 -3.74 24.47 24.68
N VAL A 276 -2.99 23.40 24.89
CA VAL A 276 -1.59 23.33 24.46
C VAL A 276 -1.20 21.94 23.96
N ALA A 277 -0.47 21.90 22.85
CA ALA A 277 0.26 20.71 22.43
C ALA A 277 1.73 20.83 22.85
N LEU A 278 2.28 19.76 23.44
CA LEU A 278 3.66 19.73 23.94
C LEU A 278 4.59 19.01 22.95
N GLU A 279 5.70 19.67 22.63
CA GLU A 279 6.83 19.07 21.92
C GLU A 279 8.14 19.50 22.60
N LEU A 280 8.31 18.98 23.82
CA LEU A 280 9.45 19.22 24.69
C LEU A 280 10.14 17.90 25.04
N HIS A 281 11.47 17.91 25.06
CA HIS A 281 12.26 16.81 25.60
C HIS A 281 11.98 16.62 27.10
N GLN A 282 12.21 15.41 27.61
CA GLN A 282 11.97 15.07 29.01
C GLN A 282 12.81 15.91 29.98
N SER A 283 14.02 16.34 29.57
CA SER A 283 14.85 17.28 30.32
C SER A 283 14.25 18.69 30.37
N GLU A 284 13.65 19.15 29.28
CA GLU A 284 12.96 20.45 29.21
C GLU A 284 11.66 20.44 30.02
N MET A 285 10.93 19.32 30.01
CA MET A 285 9.80 19.11 30.92
C MET A 285 10.25 19.13 32.39
N GLY A 286 11.39 18.50 32.70
CA GLY A 286 11.95 18.46 34.05
C GLY A 286 12.54 19.78 34.54
N SER A 287 12.76 20.76 33.65
CA SER A 287 13.20 22.12 34.04
C SER A 287 12.04 23.07 34.33
N LEU A 288 10.79 22.68 34.02
CA LEU A 288 9.60 23.43 34.41
C LEU A 288 9.37 23.30 35.92
N SER A 289 8.86 24.35 36.56
CA SER A 289 8.43 24.26 37.96
C SER A 289 7.23 23.32 38.09
N MET A 290 7.06 22.74 39.29
CA MET A 290 5.92 21.88 39.58
C MET A 290 4.59 22.61 39.36
N ASP A 291 4.48 23.87 39.77
CA ASP A 291 3.28 24.66 39.56
C ASP A 291 2.96 24.87 38.08
N MET A 292 4.00 25.04 37.25
CA MET A 292 3.85 25.13 35.80
C MET A 292 3.36 23.79 35.20
N LEU A 293 3.91 22.66 35.64
CA LEU A 293 3.47 21.33 35.19
C LEU A 293 2.00 21.07 35.59
N LYS A 294 1.60 21.43 36.82
CA LYS A 294 0.22 21.33 37.30
C LYS A 294 -0.73 22.22 36.49
N ALA A 295 -0.31 23.44 36.14
CA ALA A 295 -1.09 24.35 35.31
C ALA A 295 -1.21 23.88 33.85
N LEU A 296 -0.17 23.23 33.30
CA LEU A 296 -0.18 22.66 31.95
C LEU A 296 -1.04 21.40 31.86
N ALA A 297 -1.04 20.54 32.89
CA ALA A 297 -1.72 19.25 32.87
C ALA A 297 -3.19 19.27 32.40
N PRO A 298 -4.08 20.15 32.89
CA PRO A 298 -5.48 20.19 32.44
C PRO A 298 -5.65 20.77 31.03
N LEU A 299 -4.70 21.61 30.58
CA LEU A 299 -4.73 22.29 29.29
C LEU A 299 -4.06 21.48 28.17
N CYS A 300 -3.23 20.50 28.55
CA CYS A 300 -2.49 19.70 27.60
C CYS A 300 -3.43 18.76 26.84
N VAL A 301 -3.36 18.83 25.51
CA VAL A 301 -4.13 17.96 24.62
C VAL A 301 -3.52 16.56 24.54
N ASN A 302 -2.20 16.43 24.69
CA ASN A 302 -1.52 15.15 24.86
C ASN A 302 -1.23 14.90 26.36
N ASP A 303 -2.08 14.10 27.00
CA ASP A 303 -2.08 13.91 28.45
C ASP A 303 -0.69 13.59 29.05
N LEU A 304 -0.35 14.15 30.22
CA LEU A 304 0.94 13.88 30.87
C LEU A 304 1.11 12.40 31.25
N ARG A 305 0.01 11.68 31.54
CA ARG A 305 0.03 10.22 31.73
C ARG A 305 0.42 9.49 30.44
N THR A 306 0.03 10.00 29.28
CA THR A 306 0.50 9.47 27.99
C THR A 306 1.99 9.69 27.78
N ILE A 307 2.48 10.89 28.11
CA ILE A 307 3.90 11.26 27.94
C ILE A 307 4.82 10.47 28.90
N TYR A 308 4.40 10.28 30.15
CA TYR A 308 5.24 9.68 31.20
C TYR A 308 5.00 8.18 31.42
N LEU A 309 3.77 7.67 31.21
CA LEU A 309 3.47 6.25 31.42
C LEU A 309 3.44 5.49 30.10
N VAL A 310 2.61 5.91 29.14
CA VAL A 310 2.35 5.14 27.92
C VAL A 310 3.57 5.08 27.00
N HIS A 311 4.36 6.16 26.94
CA HIS A 311 5.60 6.20 26.17
C HIS A 311 6.72 5.32 26.78
N ASP A 312 6.66 5.00 28.07
CA ASP A 312 7.73 4.27 28.73
C ASP A 312 7.82 2.83 28.18
N LYS A 313 9.03 2.40 27.79
CA LYS A 313 9.23 1.06 27.21
C LYS A 313 8.79 -0.06 28.14
N ARG A 314 8.80 0.17 29.46
CA ARG A 314 8.32 -0.77 30.47
C ARG A 314 6.82 -1.02 30.39
N MET A 315 6.03 -0.09 29.83
CA MET A 315 4.58 -0.24 29.69
C MET A 315 4.20 -1.53 28.95
N LEU A 316 4.97 -1.94 27.93
CA LEU A 316 4.74 -3.20 27.21
C LEU A 316 4.89 -4.42 28.13
N GLY A 317 5.89 -4.43 29.01
CA GLY A 317 6.06 -5.49 30.01
C GLY A 317 4.95 -5.48 31.06
N VAL A 318 4.51 -4.30 31.49
CA VAL A 318 3.37 -4.15 32.41
C VAL A 318 2.10 -4.73 31.79
N VAL A 319 1.80 -4.40 30.53
CA VAL A 319 0.65 -4.95 29.79
C VAL A 319 0.71 -6.47 29.72
N LEU A 320 1.87 -7.06 29.38
CA LEU A 320 2.03 -8.51 29.27
C LEU A 320 1.77 -9.24 30.60
N GLN A 321 2.25 -8.69 31.71
CA GLN A 321 2.04 -9.24 33.05
C GLN A 321 0.60 -9.04 33.57
N GLU A 322 -0.16 -8.08 33.02
CA GLU A 322 -1.54 -7.80 33.42
C GLU A 322 -2.60 -8.56 32.61
N LEU A 323 -2.24 -9.30 31.55
CA LEU A 323 -3.21 -9.87 30.60
C LEU A 323 -4.30 -10.71 31.29
N GLU A 324 -3.92 -11.56 32.23
CA GLU A 324 -4.79 -12.47 32.98
C GLU A 324 -5.75 -11.67 33.89
N SER A 325 -5.20 -10.72 34.65
CA SER A 325 -5.97 -9.79 35.49
C SER A 325 -6.96 -8.96 34.66
N LEU A 326 -6.57 -8.52 33.47
CA LEU A 326 -7.44 -7.76 32.55
C LEU A 326 -8.57 -8.63 31.98
N VAL A 327 -8.36 -9.93 31.79
CA VAL A 327 -9.41 -10.89 31.41
C VAL A 327 -10.37 -11.12 32.57
N GLU A 328 -9.85 -11.37 33.77
CA GLU A 328 -10.65 -11.56 34.98
C GLU A 328 -11.54 -10.34 35.29
N LYS A 329 -11.03 -9.12 35.03
CA LYS A 329 -11.77 -7.86 35.19
C LYS A 329 -12.70 -7.55 34.01
N HIS A 330 -12.82 -8.43 33.03
CA HIS A 330 -13.64 -8.25 31.81
C HIS A 330 -13.27 -7.01 30.97
N ILE A 331 -12.01 -6.54 31.06
CA ILE A 331 -11.48 -5.46 30.23
C ILE A 331 -11.07 -6.00 28.86
N LEU A 332 -10.52 -7.21 28.84
CA LEU A 332 -10.16 -7.96 27.65
C LEU A 332 -10.90 -9.30 27.61
N THR A 333 -11.16 -9.79 26.42
CA THR A 333 -11.50 -11.20 26.20
C THR A 333 -10.23 -12.06 26.19
N GLU A 334 -10.38 -13.38 26.39
CA GLU A 334 -9.25 -14.32 26.26
C GLU A 334 -8.57 -14.23 24.88
N GLY A 335 -9.36 -14.04 23.81
CA GLY A 335 -8.84 -13.87 22.46
C GLY A 335 -8.00 -12.61 22.29
N GLU A 336 -8.42 -11.50 22.89
CA GLU A 336 -7.68 -10.23 22.86
C GLU A 336 -6.41 -10.29 23.72
N ALA A 337 -6.46 -10.95 24.87
CA ALA A 337 -5.28 -11.22 25.68
C ALA A 337 -4.27 -12.12 24.94
N GLY A 338 -4.75 -13.18 24.29
CA GLY A 338 -3.93 -14.04 23.43
C GLY A 338 -3.32 -13.28 22.24
N MET A 339 -4.06 -12.32 21.68
CA MET A 339 -3.57 -11.44 20.61
C MET A 339 -2.46 -10.52 21.11
N LEU A 340 -2.63 -9.87 22.26
CA LEU A 340 -1.59 -9.01 22.85
C LEU A 340 -0.34 -9.81 23.24
N ARG A 341 -0.50 -11.00 23.81
CA ARG A 341 0.63 -11.89 24.18
C ARG A 341 1.52 -12.21 22.99
N LYS A 342 0.93 -12.42 21.81
CA LYS A 342 1.66 -12.71 20.57
C LYS A 342 2.13 -11.43 19.86
N GLY A 343 1.35 -10.36 19.96
CA GLY A 343 1.53 -9.10 19.24
C GLY A 343 2.38 -8.06 19.97
N ILE A 344 2.81 -8.31 21.20
CA ILE A 344 3.80 -7.48 21.92
C ILE A 344 5.09 -8.29 22.04
N ALA A 345 6.22 -7.67 21.71
CA ALA A 345 7.53 -8.29 21.91
C ALA A 345 7.74 -8.58 23.40
N GLN A 346 8.15 -9.80 23.73
CA GLN A 346 8.37 -10.21 25.13
C GLN A 346 9.32 -9.22 25.81
N THR A 347 8.81 -8.58 26.86
CA THR A 347 9.47 -7.47 27.55
C THR A 347 9.56 -7.80 29.03
N ILE A 348 10.79 -7.97 29.53
CA ILE A 348 11.11 -8.36 30.91
C ILE A 348 11.44 -7.10 31.71
N LEU A 349 10.77 -6.94 32.85
CA LEU A 349 10.94 -5.80 33.75
C LEU A 349 12.05 -6.06 34.77
N ALA A 350 12.65 -4.99 35.27
CA ALA A 350 13.56 -5.07 36.41
C ALA A 350 12.84 -5.63 37.65
N GLY A 351 13.56 -6.43 38.46
CA GLY A 351 13.02 -7.06 39.66
C GLY A 351 11.85 -8.03 39.44
N SER A 352 11.61 -8.48 38.20
CA SER A 352 10.50 -9.39 37.87
C SER A 352 10.90 -10.87 37.97
N PRO A 353 9.96 -11.80 38.21
CA PRO A 353 10.24 -13.23 38.20
C PRO A 353 10.87 -13.72 36.88
N GLU A 354 10.50 -13.12 35.75
CA GLU A 354 11.06 -13.44 34.44
C GLU A 354 12.54 -13.06 34.32
N LEU A 355 12.97 -12.01 35.03
CA LEU A 355 14.38 -11.64 35.14
C LEU A 355 15.16 -12.67 35.98
N GLU A 356 14.58 -13.14 37.09
CA GLU A 356 15.20 -14.17 37.94
C GLU A 356 15.42 -15.47 37.16
N GLU A 357 14.43 -15.89 36.36
CA GLU A 357 14.55 -17.04 35.47
C GLU A 357 15.67 -16.84 34.43
N LEU A 358 15.73 -15.67 33.80
CA LEU A 358 16.76 -15.34 32.82
C LEU A 358 18.18 -15.35 33.43
N ILE A 359 18.31 -14.88 34.67
CA ILE A 359 19.55 -14.96 35.44
C ILE A 359 19.94 -16.41 35.70
N GLN A 360 18.98 -17.25 36.14
CA GLN A 360 19.26 -18.65 36.44
C GLN A 360 19.67 -19.42 35.18
N CYS A 361 18.99 -19.20 34.05
CA CYS A 361 19.35 -19.75 32.75
C CYS A 361 20.79 -19.35 32.35
N THR A 362 21.13 -18.07 32.50
CA THR A 362 22.46 -17.55 32.18
C THR A 362 23.53 -18.18 33.09
N ARG A 363 23.29 -18.30 34.40
CA ARG A 363 24.20 -18.94 35.37
C ARG A 363 24.42 -20.43 35.10
N ASN A 364 23.38 -21.12 34.64
CA ASN A 364 23.43 -22.54 34.30
C ASN A 364 24.13 -22.82 32.96
N GLY A 365 24.68 -21.80 32.30
CA GLY A 365 25.38 -21.93 31.02
C GLY A 365 24.45 -22.09 29.82
N VAL A 366 23.16 -21.80 29.96
CA VAL A 366 22.23 -21.79 28.82
C VAL A 366 22.51 -20.52 28.00
N GLY A 367 22.91 -20.68 26.74
CA GLY A 367 23.25 -19.58 25.83
C GLY A 367 22.04 -18.77 25.36
N VAL A 368 21.35 -18.08 26.27
CA VAL A 368 20.12 -17.33 25.99
C VAL A 368 20.35 -15.86 25.61
N LYS A 369 21.53 -15.28 25.94
CA LYS A 369 21.81 -13.84 25.79
C LYS A 369 21.58 -13.32 24.36
N ASP A 370 21.92 -14.12 23.35
CA ASP A 370 21.84 -13.74 21.93
C ASP A 370 20.39 -13.61 21.44
N SER A 371 19.41 -13.97 22.26
CA SER A 371 17.98 -13.80 21.99
C SER A 371 17.39 -12.55 22.62
N PHE A 372 18.20 -11.73 23.30
CA PHE A 372 17.73 -10.55 24.01
C PHE A 372 18.51 -9.27 23.66
N VAL A 373 17.83 -8.15 23.84
CA VAL A 373 18.33 -6.80 23.65
C VAL A 373 18.00 -5.97 24.89
N LEU A 374 18.97 -5.18 25.35
CA LEU A 374 18.79 -4.17 26.37
C LEU A 374 18.44 -2.85 25.69
N LYS A 375 17.35 -2.21 26.14
CA LYS A 375 16.91 -0.91 25.64
C LYS A 375 16.87 0.09 26.79
N LEU A 376 17.59 1.20 26.65
CA LEU A 376 17.58 2.26 27.65
C LEU A 376 16.18 2.89 27.77
N ILE A 377 15.70 3.07 29.00
CA ILE A 377 14.42 3.69 29.33
C ILE A 377 14.52 5.19 29.06
N GLY A 378 13.52 5.76 28.36
CA GLY A 378 13.48 7.19 28.02
C GLY A 378 14.33 7.63 26.81
N SER A 379 15.20 6.77 26.27
CA SER A 379 15.93 7.09 25.02
C SER A 379 15.03 6.97 23.79
N GLY A 380 15.36 7.72 22.73
CA GLY A 380 14.70 7.63 21.43
C GLY A 380 15.68 7.29 20.31
N LYS A 381 15.18 7.07 19.10
CA LYS A 381 16.00 6.92 17.87
C LYS A 381 17.04 5.78 17.92
N GLY A 382 16.82 4.77 18.76
CA GLY A 382 17.71 3.61 18.92
C GLY A 382 18.94 3.85 19.79
N ASP A 383 19.03 5.02 20.44
CA ASP A 383 20.15 5.36 21.31
C ASP A 383 20.22 4.47 22.56
N GLY A 384 21.41 4.00 22.90
CA GLY A 384 21.66 3.10 24.03
C GLY A 384 21.10 1.67 23.89
N ILE A 385 20.80 1.20 22.67
CA ILE A 385 20.43 -0.21 22.45
C ILE A 385 21.67 -1.10 22.47
N ILE A 386 21.63 -2.18 23.25
CA ILE A 386 22.73 -3.17 23.35
C ILE A 386 22.16 -4.55 23.05
N PHE A 387 22.65 -5.20 21.99
CA PHE A 387 22.27 -6.58 21.68
C PHE A 387 23.09 -7.54 22.55
N GLY A 388 22.44 -8.56 23.12
CA GLY A 388 23.14 -9.57 23.92
C GLY A 388 24.19 -10.33 23.11
N GLU A 389 23.99 -10.48 21.80
CA GLU A 389 24.98 -11.09 20.90
C GLU A 389 26.27 -10.28 20.75
N ASP A 390 26.21 -8.95 20.94
CA ASP A 390 27.33 -8.03 20.76
C ASP A 390 28.22 -7.90 22.01
N ILE A 391 27.83 -8.52 23.15
CA ILE A 391 28.55 -8.43 24.42
C ILE A 391 28.88 -9.82 25.00
N SER A 392 29.85 -9.88 25.91
CA SER A 392 30.22 -11.13 26.58
C SER A 392 29.16 -11.56 27.61
N THR A 393 29.15 -12.84 27.98
CA THR A 393 28.22 -13.37 28.99
C THR A 393 28.44 -12.72 30.36
N GLU A 394 29.69 -12.37 30.69
CA GLU A 394 30.04 -11.68 31.94
C GLU A 394 29.42 -10.28 31.98
N VAL A 395 29.59 -9.49 30.90
CA VAL A 395 28.99 -8.15 30.78
C VAL A 395 27.46 -8.24 30.77
N TRP A 396 26.88 -9.22 30.07
CA TRP A 396 25.44 -9.47 30.09
C TRP A 396 24.94 -9.74 31.52
N MET A 397 25.66 -10.58 32.27
CA MET A 397 25.31 -10.91 33.64
C MET A 397 25.41 -9.71 34.58
N GLU A 398 26.38 -8.80 34.39
CA GLU A 398 26.46 -7.53 35.15
C GLU A 398 25.19 -6.69 34.97
N TYR A 399 24.65 -6.59 33.74
CA TYR A 399 23.38 -5.90 33.50
C TYR A 399 22.20 -6.58 34.20
N LEU A 400 22.10 -7.92 34.10
CA LEU A 400 20.99 -8.65 34.73
C LEU A 400 20.99 -8.50 36.26
N VAL A 401 22.15 -8.62 36.90
CA VAL A 401 22.29 -8.46 38.36
C VAL A 401 21.90 -7.05 38.79
N ARG A 402 22.38 -6.02 38.08
CA ARG A 402 22.01 -4.63 38.35
C ARG A 402 20.50 -4.39 38.22
N LEU A 403 19.84 -5.05 37.27
CA LEU A 403 18.38 -4.96 37.10
C LEU A 403 17.58 -5.75 38.15
N SER A 404 18.25 -6.58 38.95
CA SER A 404 17.63 -7.33 40.07
C SER A 404 17.62 -6.54 41.38
N GLU A 405 18.45 -5.51 41.49
CA GLU A 405 18.51 -4.67 42.67
C GLU A 405 17.31 -3.71 42.73
N PRO A 406 16.77 -3.42 43.93
CA PRO A 406 15.68 -2.46 44.08
C PRO A 406 16.12 -1.10 43.51
N GLN A 407 15.39 -0.60 42.52
CA GLN A 407 15.84 0.54 41.73
C GLN A 407 16.03 1.81 42.57
N VAL A 408 17.28 2.28 42.64
CA VAL A 408 17.63 3.65 43.00
C VAL A 408 17.70 4.43 41.68
N ALA A 409 16.99 5.55 41.57
CA ALA A 409 16.84 6.33 40.34
C ALA A 409 18.13 6.43 39.47
N GLY A 410 18.02 6.20 38.15
CA GLY A 410 19.18 6.24 37.23
C GLY A 410 18.91 5.66 35.84
N LEU A 411 19.99 5.47 35.05
CA LEU A 411 19.97 4.83 33.72
C LEU A 411 19.45 3.40 33.84
N ASN A 412 18.18 3.19 33.48
CA ASN A 412 17.51 1.91 33.59
C ASN A 412 17.29 1.30 32.21
N TYR A 413 17.46 -0.01 32.11
CA TYR A 413 17.20 -0.78 30.89
C TYR A 413 15.94 -1.61 31.05
N VAL A 414 15.26 -1.86 29.93
CA VAL A 414 14.32 -2.96 29.79
C VAL A 414 14.97 -4.04 28.93
N ILE A 415 14.70 -5.31 29.24
CA ILE A 415 15.16 -6.44 28.44
C ILE A 415 14.01 -6.84 27.52
N GLN A 416 14.28 -6.95 26.21
CA GLN A 416 13.27 -7.38 25.24
C GLN A 416 13.84 -8.49 24.38
N ARG A 417 12.99 -9.42 23.94
CA ARG A 417 13.39 -10.45 22.97
C ARG A 417 13.80 -9.80 21.66
N VAL A 418 14.91 -10.25 21.08
CA VAL A 418 15.40 -9.77 19.78
C VAL A 418 14.43 -10.22 18.70
N ALA A 419 14.00 -9.26 17.88
CA ALA A 419 13.25 -9.59 16.68
C ALA A 419 14.22 -10.07 15.58
N ARG A 420 14.15 -11.35 15.20
CA ARG A 420 14.98 -11.95 14.12
C ARG A 420 14.32 -11.72 12.77
N GLN A 421 14.35 -10.46 12.35
CA GLN A 421 13.67 -9.99 11.14
C GLN A 421 14.40 -10.44 9.87
N PRO A 422 13.69 -10.82 8.80
CA PRO A 422 14.30 -10.92 7.49
C PRO A 422 14.61 -9.52 6.94
N LYS A 423 15.48 -9.46 5.94
CA LYS A 423 15.66 -8.26 5.13
C LYS A 423 14.62 -8.24 4.02
N PHE A 424 14.17 -7.04 3.68
CA PHE A 424 13.18 -6.77 2.66
C PHE A 424 13.83 -6.00 1.50
N ASP A 425 13.34 -6.25 0.30
CA ASP A 425 13.76 -5.52 -0.90
C ASP A 425 13.11 -4.15 -0.90
N ILE A 426 13.92 -3.10 -0.74
CA ILE A 426 13.52 -1.70 -0.68
C ILE A 426 14.14 -0.95 -1.84
N THR A 427 13.32 -0.31 -2.67
CA THR A 427 13.80 0.54 -3.75
C THR A 427 14.21 1.89 -3.19
N VAL A 428 15.45 2.33 -3.43
CA VAL A 428 15.96 3.62 -2.94
C VAL A 428 16.47 4.48 -4.09
N PRO A 429 16.36 5.82 -3.99
CA PRO A 429 16.94 6.73 -4.97
C PRO A 429 18.48 6.56 -5.02
N SER A 430 19.07 6.51 -6.21
CA SER A 430 20.53 6.52 -6.35
C SER A 430 21.05 7.83 -6.94
N LYS A 431 22.33 8.12 -6.71
CA LYS A 431 23.03 9.29 -7.26
C LYS A 431 23.02 9.35 -8.79
N SER A 432 22.77 8.22 -9.47
CA SER A 432 22.68 8.15 -10.93
C SER A 432 21.32 8.57 -11.50
N GLY A 433 20.35 8.91 -10.64
CA GLY A 433 18.96 9.16 -11.03
C GLY A 433 18.16 7.89 -11.34
N LYS A 434 18.82 6.74 -11.51
CA LYS A 434 18.16 5.44 -11.55
C LYS A 434 17.99 4.89 -10.13
N PRO A 435 16.78 4.47 -9.73
CA PRO A 435 16.55 3.78 -8.46
C PRO A 435 17.31 2.46 -8.42
N ILE A 436 17.72 2.06 -7.23
CA ILE A 436 18.36 0.77 -6.97
C ILE A 436 17.56 0.00 -5.92
N THR A 437 17.61 -1.32 -5.97
CA THR A 437 17.00 -2.17 -4.94
C THR A 437 18.06 -2.54 -3.91
N GLU A 438 17.75 -2.30 -2.65
CA GLU A 438 18.59 -2.58 -1.48
C GLU A 438 17.88 -3.59 -0.56
N HIS A 439 18.65 -4.38 0.19
CA HIS A 439 18.10 -5.37 1.13
C HIS A 439 18.19 -4.87 2.57
N TYR A 440 17.12 -4.29 3.08
CA TYR A 440 17.09 -3.55 4.36
C TYR A 440 16.18 -4.18 5.41
N TYR A 441 16.48 -3.90 6.68
CA TYR A 441 15.56 -4.15 7.79
C TYR A 441 14.42 -3.14 7.74
N LEU A 442 13.27 -3.49 8.34
CA LEU A 442 12.04 -2.72 8.24
C LEU A 442 11.35 -2.60 9.59
N VAL A 443 10.92 -1.38 9.94
CA VAL A 443 10.12 -1.09 11.13
C VAL A 443 8.83 -0.42 10.70
N GLY A 444 7.69 -1.08 10.96
CA GLY A 444 6.38 -0.51 10.72
C GLY A 444 5.87 0.28 11.92
N THR A 445 4.92 1.16 11.69
CA THR A 445 4.25 1.94 12.74
C THR A 445 2.75 2.04 12.43
N PHE A 446 1.92 2.05 13.47
CA PHE A 446 0.51 2.39 13.31
C PHE A 446 0.13 3.58 14.19
N MET A 447 -0.90 4.29 13.77
CA MET A 447 -1.29 5.59 14.29
C MET A 447 -2.54 5.44 15.13
N MET A 448 -2.50 5.93 16.38
CA MET A 448 -3.67 6.00 17.24
C MET A 448 -3.89 7.41 17.80
N VAL A 449 -5.13 7.88 17.80
CA VAL A 449 -5.54 9.15 18.40
C VAL A 449 -6.78 8.91 19.25
N ASP A 450 -6.72 9.32 20.52
CA ASP A 450 -7.77 9.17 21.53
C ASP A 450 -8.37 7.75 21.66
N GLY A 451 -7.57 6.74 21.30
CA GLY A 451 -7.94 5.33 21.37
C GLY A 451 -8.48 4.75 20.08
N GLU A 452 -8.58 5.53 19.00
CA GLU A 452 -8.93 5.05 17.67
C GLU A 452 -7.68 4.79 16.82
N GLN A 453 -7.62 3.62 16.19
CA GLN A 453 -6.57 3.29 15.22
C GLN A 453 -6.89 3.90 13.85
N LEU A 454 -6.02 4.80 13.38
CA LEU A 454 -6.21 5.58 12.14
C LEU A 454 -5.56 4.95 10.90
N GLY A 455 -4.73 3.94 11.10
CA GLY A 455 -4.07 3.20 10.02
C GLY A 455 -2.60 2.93 10.29
N ILE A 456 -1.98 2.19 9.37
CA ILE A 456 -0.54 1.92 9.35
C ILE A 456 0.07 2.91 8.36
N GLY A 457 0.80 3.93 8.84
CA GLY A 457 1.15 5.09 8.01
C GLY A 457 2.62 5.40 7.83
N GLY A 458 3.48 4.97 8.76
CA GLY A 458 4.91 5.29 8.72
C GLY A 458 5.75 4.02 8.80
N TRP A 459 6.77 3.96 7.96
CA TRP A 459 7.72 2.85 7.91
C TRP A 459 9.13 3.39 7.90
N ARG A 460 10.07 2.63 8.46
CA ARG A 460 11.49 2.96 8.41
C ARG A 460 12.28 1.77 7.92
N ALA A 461 13.19 2.00 6.97
CA ALA A 461 14.05 0.99 6.42
C ALA A 461 15.53 1.36 6.58
N GLY A 462 16.41 0.40 6.79
CA GLY A 462 17.85 0.67 6.82
C GLY A 462 18.73 -0.57 6.73
N PRO A 463 20.03 -0.40 6.41
CA PRO A 463 20.96 -1.52 6.23
C PRO A 463 21.30 -2.25 7.55
N GLY A 464 21.12 -1.59 8.69
CA GLY A 464 21.40 -2.13 10.03
C GLY A 464 20.14 -2.47 10.84
N ARG A 465 20.33 -3.24 11.91
CA ARG A 465 19.27 -3.69 12.85
C ARG A 465 18.48 -2.53 13.47
N ILE A 466 19.04 -1.32 13.47
CA ILE A 466 18.41 -0.09 13.96
C ILE A 466 18.12 0.81 12.76
N CYS A 467 16.84 0.93 12.37
CA CYS A 467 16.40 1.69 11.20
C CYS A 467 16.05 3.15 11.52
N ALA A 468 16.67 3.76 12.54
CA ALA A 468 16.40 5.15 12.86
C ALA A 468 16.90 6.07 11.74
N VAL A 469 16.12 7.10 11.38
CA VAL A 469 16.49 8.06 10.32
C VAL A 469 17.80 8.78 10.66
N SER A 470 18.03 9.07 11.95
CA SER A 470 19.29 9.65 12.44
C SER A 470 20.51 8.74 12.27
N HIS A 471 20.31 7.45 12.00
CA HIS A 471 21.36 6.45 11.81
C HIS A 471 21.46 5.99 10.33
N GLY A 472 20.99 6.82 9.39
CA GLY A 472 21.04 6.52 7.96
C GLY A 472 19.88 5.65 7.46
N GLY A 473 18.85 5.43 8.28
CA GLY A 473 17.58 4.85 7.83
C GLY A 473 16.76 5.82 6.98
N SER A 474 15.94 5.28 6.09
CA SER A 474 14.98 6.03 5.28
C SER A 474 13.58 5.86 5.84
N TRP A 475 12.78 6.92 5.83
CA TRP A 475 11.35 6.84 6.11
C TRP A 475 10.55 6.66 4.82
N ILE A 476 9.50 5.84 4.89
CA ILE A 476 8.62 5.52 3.76
C ILE A 476 7.14 5.49 4.21
N CYS A 477 6.22 5.88 3.33
CA CYS A 477 4.78 5.61 3.44
C CYS A 477 4.39 4.30 2.75
N ASN A 478 3.13 3.88 2.89
CA ASN A 478 2.65 2.60 2.35
C ASN A 478 1.24 2.65 1.73
N LEU A 479 0.98 2.24 0.49
CA LEU A 479 -0.38 1.92 -0.02
C LEU A 479 -0.69 0.44 0.18
N VAL A 480 -1.88 -0.01 0.59
CA VAL A 480 -2.21 -1.45 0.66
C VAL A 480 -2.96 -1.95 -0.59
N ARG A 481 -2.86 -3.22 -1.00
CA ARG A 481 -3.83 -3.81 -1.95
C ARG A 481 -5.28 -3.64 -1.43
N ASP A 482 -6.21 -3.29 -2.32
CA ASP A 482 -7.63 -3.30 -1.99
C ASP A 482 -8.18 -4.72 -2.07
N SER A 483 -8.66 -5.25 -0.94
CA SER A 483 -9.21 -6.60 -0.83
C SER A 483 -10.53 -6.80 -1.58
N ASN A 484 -11.23 -5.72 -1.95
CA ASN A 484 -12.44 -5.74 -2.77
C ASN A 484 -12.14 -5.68 -4.27
N VAL A 485 -10.88 -5.42 -4.63
CA VAL A 485 -10.41 -5.43 -6.01
C VAL A 485 -9.57 -6.69 -6.14
N ALA A 486 -10.01 -7.65 -6.96
CA ALA A 486 -9.18 -8.79 -7.31
C ALA A 486 -7.79 -8.27 -7.72
N PRO A 487 -6.68 -8.91 -7.28
CA PRO A 487 -5.33 -8.46 -7.57
C PRO A 487 -5.24 -7.87 -8.97
N VAL A 488 -5.12 -6.55 -9.09
CA VAL A 488 -4.74 -5.98 -10.38
C VAL A 488 -3.31 -6.39 -10.52
N SER A 489 -3.06 -7.51 -11.19
CA SER A 489 -1.78 -7.87 -11.74
C SER A 489 -1.30 -6.73 -12.63
N THR A 490 -0.40 -5.90 -12.10
CA THR A 490 0.59 -5.25 -12.95
C THR A 490 1.69 -6.29 -13.19
N ILE A 491 1.30 -7.33 -13.91
CA ILE A 491 2.11 -7.95 -14.94
C ILE A 491 1.38 -7.54 -16.20
N GLY A 492 2.10 -7.14 -17.26
CA GLY A 492 1.49 -6.71 -18.51
C GLY A 492 0.24 -7.53 -18.83
N TYR A 493 -0.93 -6.89 -18.77
CA TYR A 493 -2.25 -7.44 -19.08
C TYR A 493 -2.40 -8.91 -18.66
N GLU A 494 -2.80 -9.17 -17.40
CA GLU A 494 -3.39 -10.46 -17.12
C GLU A 494 -4.65 -10.62 -17.97
N LEU A 495 -4.51 -11.47 -19.00
CA LEU A 495 -5.60 -12.02 -19.79
C LEU A 495 -6.76 -12.38 -18.84
N PRO A 496 -7.94 -11.73 -18.94
CA PRO A 496 -9.08 -12.03 -18.10
C PRO A 496 -9.41 -13.52 -18.16
N ARG A 497 -9.66 -14.14 -17.01
CA ARG A 497 -9.90 -15.59 -16.90
C ARG A 497 -11.18 -15.91 -16.13
N ILE A 498 -11.88 -16.95 -16.58
CA ILE A 498 -12.95 -17.61 -15.83
C ILE A 498 -12.84 -19.13 -16.01
N ALA A 499 -13.34 -19.89 -15.04
CA ALA A 499 -13.46 -21.34 -15.17
C ALA A 499 -14.90 -21.70 -15.56
N ALA A 500 -15.07 -22.67 -16.45
CA ALA A 500 -16.34 -23.35 -16.68
C ALA A 500 -16.26 -24.76 -16.07
N TYR A 501 -17.23 -25.07 -15.24
CA TYR A 501 -17.38 -26.33 -14.52
C TYR A 501 -18.19 -27.36 -15.30
N ASN A 502 -19.12 -26.93 -16.16
CA ASN A 502 -19.91 -27.82 -17.01
C ASN A 502 -20.51 -27.06 -18.22
N LEU A 503 -21.29 -27.76 -19.05
CA LEU A 503 -21.94 -27.16 -20.22
C LEU A 503 -23.10 -26.22 -19.88
N ASP A 504 -23.73 -26.39 -18.71
CA ASP A 504 -24.88 -25.60 -18.29
C ASP A 504 -24.47 -24.18 -17.85
N ASP A 505 -23.19 -23.95 -17.53
CA ASP A 505 -22.64 -22.60 -17.32
C ASP A 505 -22.87 -21.68 -18.52
N THR A 506 -23.00 -22.22 -19.74
CA THR A 506 -23.36 -21.45 -20.94
C THR A 506 -24.78 -20.90 -20.92
N GLN A 507 -25.65 -21.41 -20.04
CA GLN A 507 -27.00 -20.91 -19.81
C GLN A 507 -27.12 -20.11 -18.50
N ASP A 508 -26.08 -20.11 -17.65
CA ASP A 508 -26.02 -19.25 -16.47
C ASP A 508 -25.79 -17.79 -16.92
N VAL A 509 -26.78 -16.95 -16.63
CA VAL A 509 -26.76 -15.53 -16.98
C VAL A 509 -25.57 -14.80 -16.35
N SER A 510 -25.19 -15.12 -15.11
CA SER A 510 -24.06 -14.48 -14.44
C SER A 510 -22.73 -14.82 -15.12
N HIS A 511 -22.59 -16.07 -15.57
CA HIS A 511 -21.39 -16.54 -16.27
C HIS A 511 -21.25 -15.91 -17.65
N VAL A 512 -22.35 -15.90 -18.43
CA VAL A 512 -22.39 -15.29 -19.76
C VAL A 512 -22.17 -13.77 -19.67
N ASN A 513 -22.79 -13.08 -18.71
CA ASN A 513 -22.59 -11.66 -18.47
C ASN A 513 -21.12 -11.34 -18.18
N SER A 514 -20.46 -12.13 -17.33
CA SER A 514 -19.05 -11.93 -16.99
C SER A 514 -18.14 -12.04 -18.21
N ILE A 515 -18.47 -12.94 -19.15
CA ILE A 515 -17.73 -13.12 -20.40
C ILE A 515 -17.97 -11.94 -21.35
N ASP A 516 -19.22 -11.50 -21.52
CA ASP A 516 -19.52 -10.31 -22.34
C ASP A 516 -18.86 -9.06 -21.76
N ASP A 517 -18.98 -8.81 -20.45
CA ASP A 517 -18.37 -7.67 -19.77
C ASP A 517 -16.85 -7.65 -20.00
N ALA A 518 -16.19 -8.82 -19.94
CA ALA A 518 -14.76 -8.94 -20.24
C ALA A 518 -14.45 -8.63 -21.71
N LEU A 519 -15.27 -9.10 -22.66
CA LEU A 519 -15.12 -8.79 -24.08
C LEU A 519 -15.36 -7.32 -24.40
N GLN A 520 -16.37 -6.67 -23.80
CA GLN A 520 -16.62 -5.25 -23.99
C GLN A 520 -15.48 -4.41 -23.38
N LYS A 521 -15.07 -4.74 -22.15
CA LYS A 521 -14.05 -3.96 -21.41
C LYS A 521 -12.64 -4.16 -21.95
N HIS A 522 -12.21 -5.42 -22.11
CA HIS A 522 -10.83 -5.77 -22.43
C HIS A 522 -10.64 -6.20 -23.89
N GLY A 523 -11.70 -6.57 -24.61
CA GLY A 523 -11.60 -7.11 -25.96
C GLY A 523 -11.00 -8.52 -26.03
N ILE A 524 -10.77 -9.18 -24.89
CA ILE A 524 -10.18 -10.53 -24.84
C ILE A 524 -10.59 -11.24 -23.54
N MET A 525 -10.82 -12.55 -23.62
CA MET A 525 -11.24 -13.39 -22.49
C MET A 525 -10.73 -14.82 -22.67
N ALA A 526 -10.12 -15.39 -21.63
CA ALA A 526 -9.77 -16.81 -21.58
C ALA A 526 -10.69 -17.56 -20.61
N ILE A 527 -11.08 -18.76 -21.01
CA ILE A 527 -11.99 -19.61 -20.27
C ILE A 527 -11.31 -20.98 -20.12
N THR A 528 -11.18 -21.46 -18.88
CA THR A 528 -10.65 -22.79 -18.60
C THR A 528 -11.81 -23.78 -18.43
N LEU A 529 -11.92 -24.77 -19.30
CA LEU A 529 -12.88 -25.86 -19.14
C LEU A 529 -12.32 -26.89 -18.16
N THR A 530 -13.03 -27.13 -17.07
CA THR A 530 -12.65 -28.17 -16.09
C THR A 530 -13.24 -29.54 -16.41
N PHE A 531 -13.81 -29.68 -17.62
CA PHE A 531 -14.41 -30.89 -18.17
C PHE A 531 -13.95 -31.12 -19.62
N PRO A 532 -13.94 -32.38 -20.11
CA PRO A 532 -13.63 -32.67 -21.51
C PRO A 532 -14.71 -32.16 -22.47
N ASP A 533 -14.30 -31.48 -23.55
CA ASP A 533 -15.22 -31.01 -24.60
C ASP A 533 -14.60 -31.17 -26.01
N PRO A 534 -14.38 -32.42 -26.48
CA PRO A 534 -13.70 -32.67 -27.76
C PRO A 534 -14.46 -32.09 -28.99
N ASP A 535 -15.75 -31.85 -28.84
CA ASP A 535 -16.63 -31.34 -29.90
C ASP A 535 -16.76 -29.81 -29.89
N SER A 536 -16.14 -29.10 -28.92
CA SER A 536 -16.29 -27.66 -28.71
C SER A 536 -17.75 -27.23 -28.46
N THR A 537 -18.53 -28.10 -27.82
CA THR A 537 -19.95 -27.86 -27.52
C THR A 537 -20.13 -26.65 -26.61
N TYR A 538 -19.22 -26.46 -25.64
CA TYR A 538 -19.26 -25.30 -24.74
C TYR A 538 -19.13 -24.00 -25.53
N LEU A 539 -18.12 -23.91 -26.39
CA LEU A 539 -17.86 -22.70 -27.20
C LEU A 539 -19.05 -22.39 -28.11
N LEU A 540 -19.65 -23.40 -28.73
CA LEU A 540 -20.84 -23.22 -29.57
C LEU A 540 -22.03 -22.67 -28.77
N LYS A 541 -22.36 -23.31 -27.64
CA LYS A 541 -23.47 -22.89 -26.79
C LYS A 541 -23.25 -21.49 -26.21
N LEU A 542 -22.01 -21.16 -25.85
CA LEU A 542 -21.64 -19.84 -25.35
C LEU A 542 -21.90 -18.75 -26.41
N VAL A 543 -21.49 -18.95 -27.67
CA VAL A 543 -21.76 -17.99 -28.75
C VAL A 543 -23.27 -17.83 -28.98
N GLN A 544 -24.04 -18.92 -28.96
CA GLN A 544 -25.50 -18.86 -29.04
C GLN A 544 -26.15 -18.11 -27.86
N SER A 545 -25.58 -18.22 -26.66
CA SER A 545 -26.06 -17.49 -25.48
C SER A 545 -25.70 -16.01 -25.55
N LEU A 546 -24.49 -15.65 -25.99
CA LEU A 546 -24.10 -14.27 -26.24
C LEU A 546 -24.99 -13.60 -27.30
N GLN A 547 -25.37 -14.35 -28.33
CA GLN A 547 -26.35 -13.89 -29.32
C GLN A 547 -27.72 -13.63 -28.67
N ARG A 548 -28.23 -14.59 -27.88
CA ARG A 548 -29.53 -14.49 -27.21
C ARG A 548 -29.62 -13.36 -26.19
N HIS A 549 -28.53 -13.08 -25.46
CA HIS A 549 -28.55 -12.20 -24.29
C HIS A 549 -27.80 -10.87 -24.45
N HIS A 550 -26.83 -10.78 -25.37
CA HIS A 550 -25.92 -9.61 -25.50
C HIS A 550 -25.86 -9.01 -26.93
N ALA A 551 -26.82 -9.34 -27.80
CA ALA A 551 -26.92 -8.81 -29.16
C ALA A 551 -25.65 -9.03 -30.03
N HIS A 552 -24.94 -10.13 -29.79
CA HIS A 552 -23.92 -10.61 -30.73
C HIS A 552 -24.59 -11.17 -31.99
N GLY A 553 -24.00 -10.96 -33.17
CA GLY A 553 -24.49 -11.54 -34.42
C GLY A 553 -24.21 -13.04 -34.56
N GLU A 554 -24.73 -13.62 -35.65
CA GLU A 554 -24.66 -15.06 -35.96
C GLU A 554 -23.21 -15.56 -36.15
N PRO A 555 -22.94 -16.85 -35.87
CA PRO A 555 -21.71 -17.52 -36.29
C PRO A 555 -21.57 -17.55 -37.81
N LEU A 556 -20.35 -17.28 -38.29
CA LEU A 556 -20.02 -17.30 -39.71
C LEU A 556 -19.71 -18.72 -40.18
N THR A 557 -20.35 -19.16 -41.27
CA THR A 557 -19.99 -20.42 -41.93
C THR A 557 -18.67 -20.26 -42.67
N HIS A 558 -17.72 -21.15 -42.44
CA HIS A 558 -16.41 -21.10 -43.09
C HIS A 558 -16.45 -21.57 -44.56
N SER A 559 -17.23 -22.60 -44.84
CA SER A 559 -17.53 -23.09 -46.18
C SER A 559 -18.88 -23.82 -46.17
N SER A 560 -19.40 -24.13 -47.36
CA SER A 560 -20.60 -24.96 -47.51
C SER A 560 -20.47 -26.38 -46.93
N THR A 561 -19.26 -26.82 -46.57
CA THR A 561 -18.96 -28.20 -46.17
C THR A 561 -18.40 -28.36 -44.75
N ARG A 562 -17.93 -27.28 -44.11
CA ARG A 562 -17.25 -27.34 -42.79
C ARG A 562 -18.02 -26.69 -41.62
N GLY A 563 -19.24 -26.18 -41.86
CA GLY A 563 -20.06 -25.58 -40.81
C GLY A 563 -19.42 -24.35 -40.15
N TRP A 564 -19.70 -24.14 -38.86
CA TRP A 564 -19.22 -22.97 -38.08
C TRP A 564 -17.83 -23.14 -37.49
N PHE A 565 -17.33 -24.37 -37.37
CA PHE A 565 -16.03 -24.64 -36.77
C PHE A 565 -14.96 -24.91 -37.82
N TRP A 566 -13.76 -24.38 -37.56
CA TRP A 566 -12.58 -24.58 -38.39
C TRP A 566 -11.46 -25.22 -37.60
N ASP A 567 -11.01 -26.41 -38.01
CA ASP A 567 -9.84 -27.04 -37.41
C ASP A 567 -8.56 -26.33 -37.87
N VAL A 568 -7.85 -25.77 -36.89
CA VAL A 568 -6.52 -25.17 -37.05
C VAL A 568 -5.52 -26.23 -36.60
N LYS A 569 -5.27 -27.20 -37.47
CA LYS A 569 -4.31 -28.31 -37.28
C LYS A 569 -3.32 -28.31 -38.46
N PRO A 570 -2.02 -28.56 -38.23
CA PRO A 570 -1.09 -28.74 -39.33
C PRO A 570 -1.44 -29.95 -40.19
N THR A 571 -1.66 -29.74 -41.48
CA THR A 571 -1.86 -30.83 -42.44
C THR A 571 -0.53 -31.35 -43.00
N PRO A 572 -0.31 -32.67 -43.10
CA PRO A 572 0.87 -33.24 -43.73
C PRO A 572 1.02 -32.77 -45.19
N LYS A 573 2.26 -32.51 -45.64
CA LYS A 573 2.60 -32.05 -47.00
C LYS A 573 2.10 -32.97 -48.14
N SER A 574 1.64 -34.19 -47.83
CA SER A 574 1.17 -35.18 -48.80
C SER A 574 -0.26 -34.98 -49.29
N ILE A 575 -1.02 -34.00 -48.76
CA ILE A 575 -2.39 -33.70 -49.21
C ILE A 575 -2.40 -32.32 -49.90
N THR A 576 -2.28 -32.33 -51.22
CA THR A 576 -2.49 -31.16 -52.08
C THR A 576 -3.98 -30.83 -52.17
N ALA A 577 -4.52 -30.16 -51.14
CA ALA A 577 -5.77 -29.42 -51.28
C ALA A 577 -5.48 -28.12 -52.04
N GLN A 578 -6.30 -27.80 -53.05
CA GLN A 578 -6.11 -26.63 -53.93
C GLN A 578 -6.23 -25.27 -53.22
N HIS A 579 -6.69 -25.24 -51.95
CA HIS A 579 -6.86 -24.03 -51.15
C HIS A 579 -6.47 -24.30 -49.69
N HIS A 580 -5.18 -24.14 -49.35
CA HIS A 580 -4.68 -24.29 -47.98
C HIS A 580 -4.66 -22.93 -47.28
N ALA A 581 -5.41 -22.77 -46.20
CA ALA A 581 -5.36 -21.54 -45.42
C ALA A 581 -4.03 -21.44 -44.68
N ARG A 582 -3.41 -20.25 -44.61
CA ARG A 582 -2.11 -20.05 -43.94
C ARG A 582 -2.10 -20.56 -42.48
N SER A 583 -3.25 -20.52 -41.80
CA SER A 583 -3.46 -21.07 -40.45
C SER A 583 -3.30 -22.60 -40.34
N GLU A 584 -3.47 -23.34 -41.43
CA GLU A 584 -3.31 -24.82 -41.51
C GLU A 584 -1.86 -25.22 -41.87
N THR A 585 -0.98 -24.24 -42.12
CA THR A 585 0.43 -24.48 -42.42
C THR A 585 1.29 -24.48 -41.15
N MET A 586 2.50 -25.05 -41.26
CA MET A 586 3.51 -25.00 -40.19
C MET A 586 4.24 -23.64 -40.10
N ASN A 587 4.14 -22.80 -41.12
CA ASN A 587 4.97 -21.58 -41.26
C ASN A 587 4.57 -20.47 -40.29
N ASP A 588 5.46 -19.50 -40.06
CA ASP A 588 5.12 -18.28 -39.32
C ASP A 588 3.88 -17.57 -39.87
N PHE A 589 2.98 -17.15 -38.98
CA PHE A 589 1.83 -16.31 -39.30
C PHE A 589 2.01 -14.93 -38.63
N PRO A 590 2.42 -13.90 -39.38
CA PRO A 590 2.60 -12.55 -38.86
C PRO A 590 1.34 -11.92 -38.29
N TRP A 591 1.48 -10.72 -37.71
CA TRP A 591 0.37 -9.93 -37.18
C TRP A 591 -0.75 -9.78 -38.20
N HIS A 592 -1.96 -10.15 -37.78
CA HIS A 592 -3.16 -10.00 -38.59
C HIS A 592 -4.43 -9.90 -37.73
N THR A 593 -5.51 -9.51 -38.39
CA THR A 593 -6.90 -9.68 -37.96
C THR A 593 -7.57 -10.68 -38.90
N ASP A 594 -8.51 -11.46 -38.39
CA ASP A 594 -9.24 -12.45 -39.18
C ASP A 594 -10.15 -11.76 -40.22
N CYS A 595 -10.17 -12.31 -41.44
CA CYS A 595 -10.96 -11.81 -42.58
C CYS A 595 -10.80 -10.31 -42.85
N SER A 596 -9.59 -9.77 -42.72
CA SER A 596 -9.28 -8.35 -42.93
C SER A 596 -9.65 -7.80 -44.32
N TYR A 597 -9.86 -8.68 -45.31
CA TYR A 597 -10.27 -8.37 -46.68
C TYR A 597 -11.79 -8.31 -46.90
N ALA A 598 -12.59 -8.79 -45.94
CA ALA A 598 -14.04 -8.79 -46.05
C ALA A 598 -14.61 -7.37 -45.90
N SER A 599 -15.74 -7.10 -46.56
CA SER A 599 -16.53 -5.88 -46.30
C SER A 599 -17.09 -5.88 -44.88
N GLU A 600 -17.52 -7.05 -44.41
CA GLU A 600 -18.05 -7.29 -43.07
C GLU A 600 -17.16 -8.28 -42.31
N PRO A 601 -15.99 -7.86 -41.80
CA PRO A 601 -15.16 -8.73 -40.99
C PRO A 601 -15.88 -9.13 -39.70
N PRO A 602 -15.60 -10.33 -39.15
CA PRO A 602 -16.13 -10.72 -37.85
C PRO A 602 -15.62 -9.76 -36.78
N ARG A 603 -16.53 -9.29 -35.91
CA ARG A 603 -16.14 -8.53 -34.73
C ARG A 603 -15.38 -9.40 -33.73
N PHE A 604 -15.76 -10.67 -33.59
CA PHE A 604 -15.13 -11.57 -32.62
C PHE A 604 -14.74 -12.91 -33.24
N PHE A 605 -13.71 -13.53 -32.67
CA PHE A 605 -13.41 -14.94 -32.90
C PHE A 605 -13.03 -15.66 -31.61
N GLY A 606 -13.15 -16.98 -31.65
CA GLY A 606 -12.87 -17.87 -30.54
C GLY A 606 -11.95 -19.01 -30.96
N LEU A 607 -11.06 -19.44 -30.07
CA LEU A 607 -10.15 -20.57 -30.24
C LEU A 607 -10.30 -21.53 -29.07
N HIS A 608 -10.72 -22.76 -29.34
CA HIS A 608 -10.68 -23.85 -28.38
C HIS A 608 -9.39 -24.66 -28.55
N VAL A 609 -8.59 -24.77 -27.50
CA VAL A 609 -7.36 -25.57 -27.43
C VAL A 609 -7.70 -27.03 -27.15
N LEU A 610 -7.80 -27.84 -28.20
CA LEU A 610 -8.00 -29.28 -28.08
C LEU A 610 -6.68 -30.00 -27.77
N GLN A 611 -5.59 -29.55 -28.41
CA GLN A 611 -4.23 -30.01 -28.16
C GLN A 611 -3.26 -28.82 -28.24
N ALA A 612 -2.74 -28.40 -27.09
CA ALA A 612 -1.70 -27.40 -26.95
C ALA A 612 -0.37 -27.88 -27.55
N ASP A 613 0.49 -26.94 -27.92
CA ASP A 613 1.83 -27.25 -28.42
C ASP A 613 2.69 -27.88 -27.32
N ARG A 614 3.44 -28.93 -27.67
CA ARG A 614 4.38 -29.62 -26.77
C ARG A 614 5.84 -29.52 -27.22
N CYS A 615 6.12 -28.81 -28.31
CA CYS A 615 7.40 -28.82 -29.01
C CYS A 615 8.09 -27.45 -29.09
N GLY A 616 7.59 -26.44 -28.35
CA GLY A 616 8.20 -25.11 -28.29
C GLY A 616 8.00 -24.31 -29.58
N GLY A 617 6.83 -24.45 -30.21
CA GLY A 617 6.39 -23.70 -31.40
C GLY A 617 4.90 -23.34 -31.31
N GLY A 618 4.34 -22.79 -32.38
CA GLY A 618 2.91 -22.46 -32.47
C GLY A 618 2.36 -21.53 -31.38
N THR A 619 3.20 -20.78 -30.67
CA THR A 619 2.83 -19.81 -29.65
C THR A 619 1.96 -18.73 -30.27
N LEU A 620 0.78 -18.51 -29.68
CA LEU A 620 -0.12 -17.44 -30.08
C LEU A 620 0.31 -16.15 -29.39
N SER A 621 0.67 -15.14 -30.16
CA SER A 621 1.00 -13.80 -29.67
C SER A 621 -0.16 -12.86 -29.96
N VAL A 622 -0.53 -12.01 -29.01
CA VAL A 622 -1.60 -11.00 -29.18
C VAL A 622 -1.13 -9.61 -28.75
N VAL A 623 -1.57 -8.57 -29.45
CA VAL A 623 -1.25 -7.17 -29.15
C VAL A 623 -2.48 -6.29 -29.30
N GLN A 624 -2.70 -5.39 -28.34
CA GLN A 624 -3.82 -4.45 -28.36
C GLN A 624 -3.51 -3.28 -29.31
N LEU A 625 -4.45 -2.96 -30.20
CA LEU A 625 -4.29 -1.92 -31.21
C LEU A 625 -3.94 -0.56 -30.59
N ASP A 626 -4.67 -0.11 -29.57
CA ASP A 626 -4.46 1.20 -28.95
C ASP A 626 -3.03 1.39 -28.41
N LYS A 627 -2.37 0.30 -27.97
CA LYS A 627 -0.96 0.38 -27.57
C LYS A 627 -0.06 0.66 -28.76
N VAL A 628 -0.29 -0.04 -29.86
CA VAL A 628 0.49 0.13 -31.10
C VAL A 628 0.32 1.55 -31.64
N LEU A 629 -0.91 2.08 -31.57
CA LEU A 629 -1.21 3.42 -32.06
C LEU A 629 -0.50 4.54 -31.30
N LYS A 630 -0.09 4.33 -30.03
CA LYS A 630 0.71 5.30 -29.26
C LYS A 630 2.10 5.54 -29.85
N PHE A 631 2.61 4.62 -30.67
CA PHE A 631 3.93 4.70 -31.28
C PHE A 631 3.91 5.28 -32.70
N ILE A 632 2.74 5.62 -33.23
CA ILE A 632 2.61 6.26 -34.53
C ILE A 632 2.03 7.68 -34.37
N GLY A 633 2.48 8.61 -35.22
CA GLY A 633 2.03 10.00 -35.15
C GLY A 633 0.55 10.16 -35.51
N LYS A 634 -0.09 11.21 -34.98
CA LYS A 634 -1.51 11.52 -35.22
C LYS A 634 -1.85 11.61 -36.72
N GLU A 635 -0.98 12.21 -37.53
CA GLU A 635 -1.16 12.28 -38.99
C GLU A 635 -1.19 10.90 -39.66
N ALA A 636 -0.40 9.93 -39.16
CA ALA A 636 -0.42 8.57 -39.66
C ALA A 636 -1.72 7.85 -39.30
N VAL A 637 -2.23 8.02 -38.07
CA VAL A 637 -3.54 7.50 -37.64
C VAL A 637 -4.67 8.08 -38.52
N GLU A 638 -4.67 9.39 -38.75
CA GLU A 638 -5.66 10.06 -39.60
C GLU A 638 -5.59 9.53 -41.04
N THR A 639 -4.39 9.34 -41.59
CA THR A 639 -4.20 8.81 -42.95
C THR A 639 -4.66 7.35 -43.05
N LEU A 640 -4.32 6.50 -42.06
CA LEU A 640 -4.77 5.11 -41.97
C LEU A 640 -6.29 4.98 -41.87
N SER A 641 -6.98 6.06 -41.46
CA SER A 641 -8.43 6.12 -41.34
C SER A 641 -9.15 6.60 -42.61
N ARG A 642 -8.42 6.90 -43.69
CA ARG A 642 -8.98 7.32 -44.99
C ARG A 642 -9.13 6.15 -45.95
N GLU A 643 -10.00 6.30 -46.94
CA GLU A 643 -10.22 5.33 -48.03
C GLU A 643 -9.07 5.30 -49.06
N GLU A 644 -7.83 5.20 -48.59
CA GLU A 644 -6.62 5.27 -49.41
C GLU A 644 -5.86 3.93 -49.48
N PHE A 645 -6.51 2.82 -49.13
CA PHE A 645 -5.90 1.49 -49.14
C PHE A 645 -6.75 0.50 -49.93
N ARG A 646 -6.08 -0.25 -50.81
CA ARG A 646 -6.65 -1.38 -51.54
C ARG A 646 -6.26 -2.67 -50.81
N ILE A 647 -7.25 -3.40 -50.34
CA ILE A 647 -7.09 -4.62 -49.56
C ILE A 647 -7.46 -5.80 -50.47
N GLU A 648 -6.47 -6.61 -50.82
CA GLU A 648 -6.66 -7.78 -51.69
C GLU A 648 -7.30 -8.95 -50.95
N VAL A 649 -8.18 -9.69 -51.64
CA VAL A 649 -8.67 -10.97 -51.15
C VAL A 649 -7.59 -12.02 -51.43
N PRO A 650 -7.10 -12.75 -50.42
CA PRO A 650 -6.09 -13.80 -50.64
C PRO A 650 -6.60 -14.87 -51.62
N PRO A 651 -5.72 -15.44 -52.48
CA PRO A 651 -6.11 -16.43 -53.49
C PRO A 651 -6.85 -17.64 -52.92
N GLU A 652 -6.57 -18.02 -51.68
CA GLU A 652 -7.24 -19.13 -50.99
C GLU A 652 -8.71 -18.85 -50.62
N PHE A 653 -9.20 -17.61 -50.74
CA PHE A 653 -10.55 -17.17 -50.36
C PHE A 653 -11.31 -16.43 -51.48
N GLU A 654 -10.85 -16.51 -52.73
CA GLU A 654 -11.49 -15.82 -53.86
C GLU A 654 -12.90 -16.36 -54.15
N ASN A 655 -13.93 -15.53 -53.93
CA ASN A 655 -15.34 -15.81 -54.26
C ASN A 655 -15.95 -14.68 -55.13
N GLY A 656 -15.21 -14.18 -56.12
CA GLY A 656 -15.68 -13.19 -57.11
C GLY A 656 -15.25 -11.74 -56.86
N THR A 657 -15.13 -11.32 -55.59
CA THR A 657 -14.53 -10.01 -55.23
C THR A 657 -13.02 -10.14 -55.12
N LYS A 658 -12.26 -9.30 -55.84
CA LYS A 658 -10.78 -9.37 -55.88
C LYS A 658 -10.09 -8.45 -54.87
N SER A 659 -10.68 -7.31 -54.57
CA SER A 659 -10.16 -6.37 -53.57
C SER A 659 -11.24 -5.40 -53.10
N VAL A 660 -11.06 -4.83 -51.92
CA VAL A 660 -11.89 -3.76 -51.35
C VAL A 660 -11.03 -2.51 -51.19
N ILE A 661 -11.57 -1.33 -51.52
CA ILE A 661 -10.94 -0.05 -51.17
C ILE A 661 -11.55 0.45 -49.87
N GLY A 662 -10.71 0.88 -48.92
CA GLY A 662 -11.19 1.49 -47.69
C GLY A 662 -10.09 1.69 -46.65
N PRO A 663 -10.43 2.16 -45.45
CA PRO A 663 -9.43 2.47 -44.43
C PRO A 663 -8.88 1.23 -43.73
N VAL A 664 -7.70 1.35 -43.14
CA VAL A 664 -7.09 0.33 -42.26
C VAL A 664 -7.59 0.47 -40.83
N LEU A 665 -7.84 1.70 -40.37
CA LEU A 665 -8.35 2.04 -39.05
C LEU A 665 -9.74 2.70 -39.12
N LYS A 666 -10.59 2.46 -38.13
CA LYS A 666 -11.83 3.20 -37.91
C LYS A 666 -12.09 3.33 -36.41
N PRO A 667 -12.82 4.38 -35.95
CA PRO A 667 -13.37 4.40 -34.61
C PRO A 667 -14.27 3.19 -34.35
N ALA A 668 -14.14 2.55 -33.19
CA ALA A 668 -14.91 1.36 -32.82
C ALA A 668 -16.35 1.70 -32.43
N ARG A 669 -16.58 2.91 -31.91
CA ARG A 669 -17.89 3.52 -31.65
C ARG A 669 -18.00 4.73 -32.58
N GLY A 670 -19.15 4.97 -33.21
CA GLY A 670 -19.34 5.95 -34.29
C GLY A 670 -19.13 7.45 -33.95
N GLY A 671 -18.20 7.79 -33.06
CA GLY A 671 -17.76 9.15 -32.75
C GLY A 671 -16.85 9.72 -33.84
N LEU A 672 -16.89 11.05 -33.99
CA LEU A 672 -16.19 11.81 -35.03
C LEU A 672 -14.72 12.14 -34.68
N GLU A 673 -14.24 11.81 -33.48
CA GLU A 673 -12.91 12.22 -32.97
C GLU A 673 -11.93 11.04 -32.87
N CYS A 674 -10.71 11.21 -33.39
CA CYS A 674 -9.63 10.19 -33.48
C CYS A 674 -9.00 9.80 -32.11
N THR A 675 -9.70 10.00 -30.99
CA THR A 675 -9.17 9.78 -29.62
C THR A 675 -9.95 8.76 -28.80
N GLU A 676 -11.04 8.21 -29.32
CA GLU A 676 -11.80 7.12 -28.68
C GLU A 676 -11.52 5.76 -29.38
N GLU A 677 -11.60 4.65 -28.63
CA GLU A 677 -11.25 3.26 -29.00
C GLU A 677 -11.26 2.98 -30.51
N MET A 678 -10.10 2.61 -31.09
CA MET A 678 -9.99 2.30 -32.52
C MET A 678 -10.18 0.81 -32.79
N LYS A 679 -10.63 0.47 -34.00
CA LYS A 679 -10.58 -0.88 -34.56
C LYS A 679 -9.78 -0.89 -35.86
N CYS A 680 -9.13 -2.01 -36.17
CA CYS A 680 -8.36 -2.18 -37.40
C CYS A 680 -8.80 -3.40 -38.21
N ARG A 681 -8.46 -3.36 -39.51
CA ARG A 681 -8.34 -4.56 -40.34
C ARG A 681 -6.91 -4.60 -40.87
N TYR A 682 -6.17 -5.62 -40.52
CA TYR A 682 -4.74 -5.66 -40.79
C TYR A 682 -4.29 -7.03 -41.26
N ARG A 683 -3.56 -7.03 -42.38
CA ARG A 683 -2.73 -8.15 -42.83
C ARG A 683 -1.73 -7.59 -43.86
N ALA A 684 -0.46 -7.53 -43.47
CA ALA A 684 0.55 -6.74 -44.18
C ALA A 684 0.71 -7.09 -45.66
N ASP A 685 0.60 -8.37 -46.02
CA ASP A 685 0.81 -8.87 -47.39
C ASP A 685 -0.31 -8.52 -48.38
N ILE A 686 -1.47 -8.04 -47.90
CA ILE A 686 -2.64 -7.76 -48.75
C ILE A 686 -3.10 -6.30 -48.73
N ILE A 687 -2.44 -5.43 -47.96
CA ILE A 687 -2.77 -4.00 -47.86
C ILE A 687 -1.84 -3.22 -48.78
N HIS A 688 -2.42 -2.57 -49.78
CA HIS A 688 -1.69 -1.77 -50.77
C HIS A 688 -2.11 -0.30 -50.68
N PRO A 689 -1.19 0.61 -50.30
CA PRO A 689 -1.49 2.04 -50.24
C PRO A 689 -1.71 2.61 -51.65
N LEU A 690 -2.66 3.53 -51.80
CA LEU A 690 -3.00 4.19 -53.07
C LEU A 690 -2.32 5.56 -53.24
N THR A 691 -1.75 6.10 -52.16
CA THR A 691 -1.06 7.41 -52.13
C THR A 691 0.30 7.28 -51.43
N GLU A 692 1.21 8.24 -51.68
CA GLU A 692 2.51 8.29 -50.97
C GLU A 692 2.32 8.47 -49.46
N LYS A 693 1.34 9.28 -49.04
CA LYS A 693 1.00 9.48 -47.63
C LYS A 693 0.49 8.19 -46.99
N ALA A 694 -0.40 7.47 -47.67
CA ALA A 694 -0.87 6.16 -47.23
C ALA A 694 0.28 5.16 -47.11
N ALA A 695 1.25 5.19 -48.03
CA ALA A 695 2.42 4.34 -47.97
C ALA A 695 3.29 4.63 -46.74
N SER A 696 3.58 5.91 -46.47
CA SER A 696 4.32 6.30 -45.26
C SER A 696 3.59 5.93 -43.96
N ALA A 697 2.26 6.12 -43.91
CA ALA A 697 1.46 5.77 -42.74
C ALA A 697 1.42 4.25 -42.49
N LEU A 698 1.32 3.45 -43.55
CA LEU A 698 1.39 1.98 -43.46
C LEU A 698 2.77 1.50 -43.00
N VAL A 699 3.85 2.12 -43.48
CA VAL A 699 5.21 1.82 -43.00
C VAL A 699 5.36 2.11 -41.51
N ALA A 700 4.79 3.21 -41.02
CA ALA A 700 4.79 3.54 -39.59
C ALA A 700 4.06 2.48 -38.76
N LEU A 701 2.87 2.06 -39.19
CA LEU A 701 2.11 0.99 -38.53
C LEU A 701 2.86 -0.35 -38.54
N ASN A 702 3.41 -0.74 -39.69
CA ASN A 702 4.19 -1.97 -39.83
C ASN A 702 5.42 -1.97 -38.92
N SER A 703 6.10 -0.82 -38.80
CA SER A 703 7.26 -0.67 -37.93
C SER A 703 6.89 -0.79 -36.45
N ALA A 704 5.79 -0.15 -36.03
CA ALA A 704 5.28 -0.25 -34.66
C ALA A 704 4.86 -1.70 -34.31
N LEU A 705 4.23 -2.41 -35.24
CA LEU A 705 3.86 -3.83 -35.07
C LEU A 705 5.08 -4.75 -35.06
N ALA A 706 6.09 -4.48 -35.89
CA ALA A 706 7.35 -5.23 -35.88
C ALA A 706 8.06 -5.05 -34.54
N GLN A 707 8.13 -3.82 -34.02
CA GLN A 707 8.70 -3.52 -32.71
C GLN A 707 7.97 -4.28 -31.59
N ALA A 708 6.63 -4.30 -31.62
CA ALA A 708 5.83 -5.07 -30.67
C ALA A 708 6.12 -6.59 -30.72
N ARG A 709 6.68 -7.10 -31.83
CA ARG A 709 7.03 -8.51 -32.00
C ARG A 709 8.44 -8.87 -31.54
N THR A 710 9.39 -7.94 -31.67
CA THR A 710 10.83 -8.17 -31.42
C THR A 710 11.29 -7.80 -30.02
N ASP A 711 10.65 -6.82 -29.40
CA ASP A 711 11.06 -6.31 -28.10
C ASP A 711 10.55 -7.21 -26.97
N SER A 712 11.36 -7.32 -25.91
CA SER A 712 10.94 -7.71 -24.55
C SER A 712 10.00 -6.65 -23.93
N SER A 713 9.10 -6.10 -24.73
CA SER A 713 8.18 -5.01 -24.40
C SER A 713 6.88 -5.59 -23.84
N ASP A 714 6.33 -4.94 -22.81
CA ASP A 714 5.03 -5.28 -22.19
C ASP A 714 3.82 -5.03 -23.13
N MET A 715 4.05 -4.80 -24.42
CA MET A 715 3.01 -4.56 -25.42
C MET A 715 2.34 -5.85 -25.88
N CYS A 716 3.13 -6.90 -26.11
CA CYS A 716 2.72 -8.18 -26.69
C CYS A 716 2.57 -9.26 -25.62
N LEU A 717 1.44 -9.97 -25.65
CA LEU A 717 1.21 -11.15 -24.80
C LEU A 717 1.51 -12.42 -25.60
N ASN A 718 2.53 -13.17 -25.18
CA ASN A 718 2.84 -14.48 -25.73
C ASN A 718 2.11 -15.55 -24.91
N LEU A 719 1.02 -16.08 -25.47
CA LEU A 719 0.17 -17.07 -24.81
C LEU A 719 0.80 -18.46 -24.94
N SER A 720 1.56 -18.86 -23.94
CA SER A 720 2.25 -20.14 -23.88
C SER A 720 1.29 -21.31 -23.59
N PRO A 721 1.71 -22.57 -23.81
CA PRO A 721 0.91 -23.75 -23.44
C PRO A 721 0.54 -23.82 -21.95
N GLU A 722 1.35 -23.24 -21.06
CA GLU A 722 1.03 -23.14 -19.63
C GLU A 722 -0.10 -22.13 -19.37
N MET A 723 -0.19 -21.08 -20.18
CA MET A 723 -1.27 -20.09 -20.12
C MET A 723 -2.56 -20.62 -20.75
N LEU A 724 -2.46 -21.33 -21.88
CA LEU A 724 -3.60 -21.89 -22.60
C LEU A 724 -3.41 -23.41 -22.78
N PRO A 725 -3.54 -24.21 -21.71
CA PRO A 725 -3.45 -25.67 -21.79
C PRO A 725 -4.64 -26.27 -22.54
N ASN A 726 -4.60 -27.59 -22.78
CA ASN A 726 -5.74 -28.35 -23.31
C ASN A 726 -7.02 -28.05 -22.51
N GLY A 727 -8.14 -27.84 -23.22
CA GLY A 727 -9.42 -27.43 -22.62
C GLY A 727 -9.53 -25.92 -22.35
N SER A 728 -8.64 -25.09 -22.92
CA SER A 728 -8.78 -23.62 -22.83
C SER A 728 -9.54 -23.06 -24.03
N VAL A 729 -10.42 -22.10 -23.80
CA VAL A 729 -11.12 -21.32 -24.84
C VAL A 729 -10.70 -19.87 -24.75
N LEU A 730 -10.15 -19.31 -25.82
CA LEU A 730 -9.81 -17.89 -25.94
C LEU A 730 -10.85 -17.20 -26.82
N LEU A 731 -11.46 -16.11 -26.36
CA LEU A 731 -12.33 -15.23 -27.13
C LEU A 731 -11.66 -13.87 -27.29
N MET A 732 -11.81 -13.23 -28.45
CA MET A 732 -11.14 -11.97 -28.73
C MET A 732 -11.93 -11.10 -29.71
N ASP A 733 -11.91 -9.79 -29.47
CA ASP A 733 -12.36 -8.74 -30.38
C ASP A 733 -11.32 -8.57 -31.48
N ASN A 734 -11.69 -9.02 -32.67
CA ASN A 734 -10.84 -9.11 -33.85
C ASN A 734 -10.42 -7.74 -34.40
N GLY A 735 -11.17 -6.67 -34.07
CA GLY A 735 -10.84 -5.32 -34.49
C GLY A 735 -9.93 -4.58 -33.51
N ARG A 736 -10.03 -4.88 -32.21
CA ARG A 736 -9.25 -4.22 -31.14
C ARG A 736 -7.91 -4.91 -30.85
N TRP A 737 -7.76 -6.16 -31.27
CA TRP A 737 -6.55 -6.96 -31.06
C TRP A 737 -6.02 -7.57 -32.36
N LEU A 738 -4.70 -7.46 -32.55
CA LEU A 738 -4.00 -8.21 -33.58
C LEU A 738 -3.40 -9.47 -32.97
N HIS A 739 -3.30 -10.52 -33.77
CA HIS A 739 -2.67 -11.76 -33.35
C HIS A 739 -1.66 -12.28 -34.38
N ALA A 740 -0.67 -13.01 -33.88
CA ALA A 740 0.36 -13.66 -34.66
C ALA A 740 0.63 -15.04 -34.08
N ARG A 741 1.26 -15.89 -34.87
CA ARG A 741 1.70 -17.22 -34.43
C ARG A 741 3.09 -17.49 -34.97
N ASN A 742 4.01 -17.89 -34.10
CA ASN A 742 5.30 -18.38 -34.57
C ASN A 742 5.17 -19.73 -35.31
N GLU A 743 6.27 -20.23 -35.85
CA GLU A 743 6.35 -21.52 -36.53
C GLU A 743 5.82 -22.66 -35.64
N VAL A 744 4.94 -23.51 -36.17
CA VAL A 744 4.44 -24.69 -35.44
C VAL A 744 5.45 -25.82 -35.57
N LYS A 745 5.75 -26.44 -34.43
CA LYS A 745 6.67 -27.57 -34.33
C LYS A 745 5.97 -28.87 -33.95
N ASP A 746 4.85 -28.80 -33.23
CA ASP A 746 4.06 -29.99 -32.88
C ASP A 746 3.04 -30.33 -33.99
N PRO A 747 3.19 -31.48 -34.70
CA PRO A 747 2.25 -31.92 -35.73
C PRO A 747 0.87 -32.28 -35.20
N GLU A 748 0.74 -32.55 -33.90
CA GLU A 748 -0.54 -32.86 -33.28
C GLU A 748 -1.20 -31.63 -32.64
N ARG A 749 -0.59 -30.44 -32.73
CA ARG A 749 -1.22 -29.20 -32.25
C ARG A 749 -2.57 -29.01 -32.92
N HIS A 750 -3.62 -28.84 -32.14
CA HIS A 750 -4.99 -28.78 -32.64
C HIS A 750 -5.78 -27.71 -31.89
N LEU A 751 -6.17 -26.65 -32.61
CA LEU A 751 -7.17 -25.69 -32.13
C LEU A 751 -8.42 -25.78 -33.00
N ARG A 752 -9.58 -25.47 -32.44
CA ARG A 752 -10.82 -25.27 -33.21
C ARG A 752 -11.25 -23.81 -33.12
N ARG A 753 -11.43 -23.17 -34.27
CA ARG A 753 -11.79 -21.77 -34.39
C ARG A 753 -13.27 -21.59 -34.73
N ILE A 754 -13.89 -20.55 -34.18
CA ILE A 754 -15.20 -20.02 -34.59
C ILE A 754 -15.09 -18.51 -34.77
N ARG A 755 -15.85 -17.93 -35.69
CA ARG A 755 -15.97 -16.48 -35.90
C ARG A 755 -17.45 -16.11 -35.89
N TRP A 756 -17.80 -14.96 -35.34
CA TRP A 756 -19.20 -14.53 -35.28
C TRP A 756 -19.30 -13.01 -35.27
N ASP A 757 -20.53 -12.50 -35.36
CA ASP A 757 -20.85 -11.08 -35.31
C ASP A 757 -20.16 -10.29 -36.42
N ALA A 758 -20.35 -10.72 -37.68
CA ALA A 758 -19.91 -9.97 -38.85
C ALA A 758 -20.60 -8.62 -38.91
N ARG A 759 -19.82 -7.56 -39.07
CA ARG A 759 -20.31 -6.18 -39.15
C ARG A 759 -19.53 -5.43 -40.20
N GLU A 760 -20.20 -4.51 -40.89
CA GLU A 760 -19.53 -3.59 -41.80
C GLU A 760 -18.34 -2.91 -41.09
N PHE A 761 -17.18 -2.97 -41.75
CA PHE A 761 -15.96 -2.42 -41.17
C PHE A 761 -16.06 -0.92 -41.01
#